data_AF-A0A8X6LJQ7-F1
#
_entry.id   AF-A0A8X6LJQ7-F1
#
_cell.length_a   1.000
_cell.length_b   1.000
_cell.length_c   1.000
_cell.angle_alpha   90.00
_cell.angle_beta   90.00
_cell.angle_gamma   90.00
#
_symmetry.space_group_name_H-M   'P 1'
#
loop_
_entity.id
_entity.type
_entity.pdbx_description
1 polymer ?
#
loop_
_entity_poly.entity_id
_entity_poly.type
_entity_poly.pdbx_seq_one_letter_code
_entity_poly.pdbx_strand_id
1 'polypeptide(L)'
;MPRGEELIDIEKDYHYEFTECDQNGGRWRVSVPKPLTCVGGAPNPPTRVNDCRISCDAGTYFNRSTLECLSCPPGTYSLGGGVKFDSWDHLPTGFHVSVEPFESNFRLLHNFATGYGINCSEYGWKPKKSFISSHGGPCAATLSYSVELVKPGVLSYTYQYTDPSILFNFEAQNDQCQSIEDVEKYKWPRITEEAKWRTSTVELKAGLNVLYWKTAGMGFSDKIKKSKPLRIKKIEISGVAYTSECTPCAPGYYSSSGSKLCTPCPENTYSEAGSSDCTPCDALTQYSPKGSAKCLERPPCTKQDYYEIHAPCDEMKLTQLIYKWVEPKICRDDVPRSVSLPTSSDRIPCPPCNPGMEYSNQSMCAFCEKDHYSDGSEACRKCPPSTAPNYGLFFKWWPEIPPGMFSRCMTIEEGGCMSNIVWQPTGDHIRTTSGQSLDAYLILSLDVPGFRTKERIINGQLAEIGTISFTFELVCSQMCVFAFMMSSNRKPVTEIQSWTGRTPKQHFSYDITLNDGYTFNWVFQKLGIGENATSDSIQNDMAKIYDITVLNTISGGASECEPCPQGTEAQGLLYRCIPCPPGHYLKDSENLECLPCPYNTYLWKAVPQGSESCRSCGPGLRSEDGQRCYSDCRVYLVDGTFFDLSTLPAYTEVKGSPLFTASGTQYFHVFNISLCGQNGKPTSVCRNNVTYHVCIRHIA
;
A
#
# COMPACT_ATOMS: atom_id res chain seq x y z
N MET A 1 41.68 -42.66 57.81
CA MET A 1 41.22 -42.27 56.46
C MET A 1 40.04 -41.34 56.63
N PRO A 2 40.17 -40.02 56.40
CA PRO A 2 39.02 -39.13 56.35
C PRO A 2 38.26 -39.37 55.05
N ARG A 3 36.92 -39.44 55.12
CA ARG A 3 36.06 -39.37 53.93
C ARG A 3 36.16 -37.96 53.39
N GLY A 4 36.47 -37.83 52.10
CA GLY A 4 36.59 -36.56 51.42
C GLY A 4 35.30 -35.76 51.55
N GLU A 5 35.43 -34.50 51.94
CA GLU A 5 34.45 -33.47 51.69
C GLU A 5 34.29 -33.36 50.16
N GLU A 6 33.16 -33.82 49.63
CA GLU A 6 32.70 -33.36 48.33
C GLU A 6 32.45 -31.85 48.47
N LEU A 7 33.31 -31.06 47.84
CA LEU A 7 33.12 -29.63 47.65
C LEU A 7 31.79 -29.42 46.91
N ILE A 8 30.77 -29.02 47.65
CA ILE A 8 29.45 -28.63 47.13
C ILE A 8 29.65 -27.36 46.29
N ASP A 9 29.45 -27.49 44.98
CA ASP A 9 29.49 -26.36 44.05
C ASP A 9 28.12 -25.66 44.06
N ILE A 10 27.95 -24.72 44.99
CA ILE A 10 26.69 -24.02 45.32
C ILE A 10 26.06 -23.31 44.09
N GLU A 11 26.85 -22.99 43.06
CA GLU A 11 26.35 -22.35 41.82
C GLU A 11 25.57 -23.30 40.90
N LYS A 12 25.76 -24.62 41.01
CA LYS A 12 25.06 -25.59 40.15
C LYS A 12 23.65 -25.90 40.65
N ASP A 13 23.47 -25.95 41.98
CA ASP A 13 22.25 -26.44 42.63
C ASP A 13 21.17 -25.36 42.83
N TYR A 14 21.56 -24.08 42.87
CA TYR A 14 20.64 -22.97 43.15
C TYR A 14 20.71 -21.88 42.06
N HIS A 15 19.60 -21.17 41.85
CA HIS A 15 19.54 -19.93 41.09
C HIS A 15 18.93 -18.80 41.94
N TYR A 16 19.24 -17.55 41.62
CA TYR A 16 18.66 -16.42 42.34
C TYR A 16 17.34 -15.97 41.72
N GLU A 17 16.35 -15.70 42.56
CA GLU A 17 15.12 -15.01 42.20
C GLU A 17 14.90 -13.80 43.10
N PHE A 18 14.03 -12.91 42.67
CA PHE A 18 13.64 -11.74 43.44
C PHE A 18 12.19 -11.87 43.88
N THR A 19 11.91 -11.47 45.12
CA THR A 19 10.54 -11.29 45.60
C THR A 19 9.91 -10.05 44.97
N GLU A 20 8.59 -9.92 45.13
CA GLU A 20 7.87 -8.68 44.87
C GLU A 20 8.46 -7.49 45.66
N CYS A 21 8.21 -6.27 45.16
CA CYS A 21 8.66 -5.05 45.82
C CYS A 21 7.93 -4.84 47.15
N ASP A 22 8.67 -4.45 48.19
CA ASP A 22 8.10 -3.95 49.43
C ASP A 22 7.62 -2.50 49.28
N GLN A 23 6.83 -2.03 50.25
CA GLN A 23 6.29 -0.66 50.28
C GLN A 23 7.38 0.43 50.32
N ASN A 24 8.61 0.08 50.68
CA ASN A 24 9.77 0.97 50.73
C ASN A 24 10.60 0.92 49.43
N GLY A 25 10.10 0.27 48.38
CA GLY A 25 10.74 0.19 47.07
C GLY A 25 11.93 -0.78 47.00
N GLY A 26 12.15 -1.61 48.02
CA GLY A 26 13.16 -2.67 48.03
C GLY A 26 12.58 -4.05 47.74
N ARG A 27 13.44 -5.06 47.55
CA ARG A 27 13.05 -6.46 47.34
C ARG A 27 14.09 -7.41 47.91
N TRP A 28 13.74 -8.67 48.10
CA TRP A 28 14.66 -9.70 48.57
C TRP A 28 15.16 -10.56 47.42
N ARG A 29 16.48 -10.76 47.33
CA ARG A 29 17.12 -11.76 46.49
C ARG A 29 17.17 -13.07 47.25
N VAL A 30 16.52 -14.12 46.73
CA VAL A 30 16.41 -15.43 47.37
C VAL A 30 17.06 -16.52 46.50
N SER A 31 17.66 -17.50 47.15
CA SER A 31 18.30 -18.67 46.50
C SER A 31 17.25 -19.76 46.32
N VAL A 32 16.80 -20.00 45.09
CA VAL A 32 15.80 -21.01 44.73
C VAL A 32 16.51 -22.28 44.23
N PRO A 33 16.20 -23.46 44.77
CA PRO A 33 16.80 -24.71 44.32
C PRO A 33 16.32 -25.06 42.90
N LYS A 34 17.23 -25.52 42.06
CA LYS A 34 16.86 -26.05 40.74
C LYS A 34 16.20 -27.42 40.90
N PRO A 35 15.07 -27.69 40.21
CA PRO A 35 14.41 -28.99 40.31
C PRO A 35 15.36 -30.13 39.94
N LEU A 36 15.35 -31.23 40.70
CA LEU A 36 16.06 -32.49 40.42
C LEU A 36 17.60 -32.45 40.43
N THR A 37 18.22 -31.32 40.80
CA THR A 37 19.69 -31.15 40.84
C THR A 37 20.25 -30.98 42.25
N CYS A 38 19.45 -30.53 43.21
CA CYS A 38 19.89 -30.44 44.61
C CYS A 38 20.16 -31.80 45.24
N VAL A 39 21.42 -32.08 45.58
CA VAL A 39 21.83 -33.28 46.34
C VAL A 39 21.95 -32.98 47.85
N GLY A 40 21.79 -31.71 48.25
CA GLY A 40 21.79 -31.25 49.64
C GLY A 40 22.70 -30.04 49.86
N GLY A 41 22.26 -29.08 50.67
CA GLY A 41 22.97 -27.83 50.97
C GLY A 41 22.03 -26.80 51.61
N ALA A 42 22.57 -25.85 52.39
CA ALA A 42 21.78 -24.73 52.89
C ALA A 42 21.71 -23.63 51.80
N PRO A 43 20.52 -23.08 51.48
CA PRO A 43 20.41 -21.98 50.52
C PRO A 43 21.17 -20.75 51.01
N ASN A 44 21.71 -19.96 50.08
CA ASN A 44 22.34 -18.69 50.42
C ASN A 44 21.34 -17.78 51.15
N PRO A 45 21.76 -17.05 52.20
CA PRO A 45 20.87 -16.19 52.96
C PRO A 45 20.25 -15.10 52.06
N PRO A 46 18.96 -14.79 52.21
CA PRO A 46 18.30 -13.75 51.43
C PRO A 46 19.01 -12.40 51.60
N THR A 47 19.27 -11.71 50.49
CA THR A 47 19.96 -10.41 50.48
C THR A 47 18.99 -9.32 50.04
N ARG A 48 18.90 -8.21 50.79
CA ARG A 48 18.02 -7.10 50.46
C ARG A 48 18.63 -6.23 49.36
N VAL A 49 17.86 -6.00 48.30
CA VAL A 49 18.17 -5.04 47.23
C VAL A 49 17.25 -3.84 47.40
N ASN A 50 17.84 -2.65 47.57
CA ASN A 50 17.10 -1.44 47.94
C ASN A 50 16.34 -0.79 46.78
N ASP A 51 16.64 -1.17 45.53
CA ASP A 51 15.99 -0.64 44.34
C ASP A 51 15.26 -1.75 43.59
N CYS A 52 13.93 -1.68 43.58
CA CYS A 52 13.07 -2.61 42.86
C CYS A 52 12.84 -2.21 41.39
N ARG A 53 13.25 -1.00 40.98
CA ARG A 53 13.00 -0.42 39.63
C ARG A 53 14.15 -0.65 38.66
N ILE A 54 15.04 -1.60 38.95
CA ILE A 54 16.17 -1.91 38.09
C ILE A 54 15.67 -2.39 36.73
N SER A 55 16.02 -1.64 35.69
CA SER A 55 15.81 -1.97 34.28
C SER A 55 17.13 -1.70 33.57
N CYS A 56 17.50 -2.62 32.69
CA CYS A 56 18.71 -2.52 31.89
C CYS A 56 18.44 -1.80 30.55
N ASP A 57 19.51 -1.45 29.84
CA ASP A 57 19.38 -0.88 28.50
C ASP A 57 19.13 -1.97 27.45
N ALA A 58 18.58 -1.58 26.31
CA ALA A 58 18.37 -2.50 25.20
C ALA A 58 19.70 -3.16 24.78
N GLY A 59 19.66 -4.46 24.48
CA GLY A 59 20.85 -5.26 24.24
C GLY A 59 21.53 -5.82 25.49
N THR A 60 21.00 -5.52 26.68
CA THR A 60 21.54 -6.04 27.96
C THR A 60 20.48 -6.75 28.78
N TYR A 61 20.90 -7.67 29.65
CA TYR A 61 20.05 -8.40 30.59
C TYR A 61 20.59 -8.24 32.01
N PHE A 62 19.72 -8.32 33.01
CA PHE A 62 20.14 -8.16 34.40
C PHE A 62 20.60 -9.49 34.98
N ASN A 63 21.88 -9.60 35.29
CA ASN A 63 22.45 -10.78 35.92
C ASN A 63 22.10 -10.78 37.41
N ARG A 64 21.29 -11.76 37.84
CA ARG A 64 20.80 -11.85 39.23
C ARG A 64 21.89 -12.20 40.24
N SER A 65 23.01 -12.79 39.79
CA SER A 65 24.15 -13.15 40.65
C SER A 65 25.03 -11.95 40.94
N THR A 66 25.42 -11.19 39.89
CA THR A 66 26.31 -10.02 40.01
C THR A 66 25.57 -8.72 40.30
N LEU A 67 24.25 -8.68 40.11
CA LEU A 67 23.40 -7.49 40.22
C LEU A 67 23.77 -6.37 39.22
N GLU A 68 24.30 -6.75 38.06
CA GLU A 68 24.72 -5.85 36.99
C GLU A 68 24.01 -6.16 35.67
N CYS A 69 23.87 -5.14 34.80
CA CYS A 69 23.37 -5.31 33.45
C CYS A 69 24.50 -5.76 32.52
N LEU A 70 24.42 -6.99 32.00
CA LEU A 70 25.41 -7.56 31.09
C LEU A 70 24.89 -7.57 29.65
N SER A 71 25.77 -7.42 28.66
CA SER A 71 25.40 -7.51 27.26
C SER A 71 24.89 -8.90 26.89
N CYS A 72 23.87 -8.96 26.03
CA CYS A 72 23.39 -10.22 25.50
C CYS A 72 24.48 -10.95 24.73
N PRO A 73 24.61 -12.28 24.95
CA PRO A 73 25.53 -13.08 24.15
C PRO A 73 25.10 -13.07 22.67
N PRO A 74 26.05 -13.26 21.74
CA PRO A 74 25.74 -13.41 20.31
C PRO A 74 24.65 -14.45 20.07
N GLY A 75 23.77 -14.21 19.09
CA GLY A 75 22.63 -15.06 18.79
C GLY A 75 21.39 -14.82 19.65
N THR A 76 21.48 -13.89 20.62
CA THR A 76 20.36 -13.50 21.47
C THR A 76 20.17 -11.99 21.48
N TYR A 77 18.96 -11.55 21.81
CA TYR A 77 18.62 -10.13 21.91
C TYR A 77 17.84 -9.81 23.18
N SER A 78 17.87 -8.55 23.59
CA SER A 78 17.10 -8.04 24.73
C SER A 78 16.61 -6.62 24.48
N LEU A 79 15.45 -6.29 25.03
CA LEU A 79 14.90 -4.94 25.04
C LEU A 79 15.25 -4.16 26.33
N GLY A 80 16.03 -4.73 27.25
CA GLY A 80 16.51 -4.08 28.49
C GLY A 80 15.49 -3.96 29.63
N GLY A 81 14.22 -4.11 29.33
CA GLY A 81 13.10 -3.97 30.27
C GLY A 81 11.82 -3.82 29.48
N GLY A 82 11.67 -4.70 28.48
CA GLY A 82 10.58 -4.68 27.52
C GLY A 82 10.16 -6.09 27.16
N VAL A 83 8.86 -6.32 26.94
CA VAL A 83 8.34 -7.55 26.37
C VAL A 83 8.02 -7.34 24.90
N LYS A 84 8.28 -8.37 24.08
CA LYS A 84 8.00 -8.36 22.65
C LYS A 84 7.28 -9.63 22.24
N PHE A 85 6.22 -9.45 21.47
CA PHE A 85 5.41 -10.51 20.88
C PHE A 85 5.41 -10.33 19.36
N ASP A 86 6.15 -11.19 18.67
CA ASP A 86 6.25 -11.23 17.20
C ASP A 86 6.12 -12.64 16.61
N SER A 87 6.03 -13.67 17.46
CA SER A 87 5.55 -14.99 17.09
C SER A 87 4.18 -15.26 17.70
N TRP A 88 3.28 -15.79 16.87
CA TRP A 88 1.90 -16.10 17.15
C TRP A 88 1.58 -17.55 16.74
N ASP A 89 2.47 -18.49 17.03
CA ASP A 89 2.21 -19.93 16.85
C ASP A 89 1.06 -20.42 17.76
N HIS A 90 1.05 -19.90 18.99
CA HIS A 90 0.00 -20.03 19.99
C HIS A 90 -0.21 -18.67 20.65
N LEU A 91 -1.33 -18.48 21.36
CA LEU A 91 -1.58 -17.24 22.09
C LEU A 91 -0.58 -17.16 23.27
N PRO A 92 0.31 -16.14 23.34
CA PRO A 92 1.31 -16.06 24.39
C PRO A 92 0.67 -15.94 25.78
N THR A 93 1.39 -16.38 26.81
CA THR A 93 0.93 -16.29 28.20
C THR A 93 0.63 -14.84 28.61
N GLY A 94 -0.51 -14.64 29.28
CA GLY A 94 -1.01 -13.32 29.68
C GLY A 94 -1.95 -12.64 28.68
N PHE A 95 -2.09 -13.15 27.45
CA PHE A 95 -3.12 -12.69 26.53
C PHE A 95 -4.44 -13.44 26.73
N HIS A 96 -5.55 -12.71 26.69
CA HIS A 96 -6.90 -13.27 26.75
C HIS A 96 -7.77 -12.73 25.63
N VAL A 97 -8.53 -13.62 24.98
CA VAL A 97 -9.50 -13.27 23.94
C VAL A 97 -10.91 -13.43 24.49
N SER A 98 -11.70 -12.37 24.47
CA SER A 98 -13.13 -12.39 24.78
C SER A 98 -13.95 -12.00 23.55
N VAL A 99 -15.14 -12.58 23.42
CA VAL A 99 -16.05 -12.28 22.32
C VAL A 99 -17.46 -12.12 22.87
N GLU A 100 -18.11 -11.02 22.50
CA GLU A 100 -19.45 -10.67 22.96
C GLU A 100 -20.37 -10.37 21.78
N PRO A 101 -21.65 -10.78 21.82
CA PRO A 101 -22.62 -10.39 20.80
C PRO A 101 -22.87 -8.89 20.87
N PHE A 102 -22.81 -8.22 19.71
CA PHE A 102 -23.02 -6.77 19.61
C PHE A 102 -24.44 -6.48 19.08
N GLU A 103 -25.31 -5.99 19.96
CA GLU A 103 -26.66 -5.51 19.62
C GLU A 103 -26.63 -3.99 19.36
N SER A 104 -26.93 -3.57 18.14
CA SER A 104 -27.11 -2.15 17.81
C SER A 104 -28.44 -1.94 17.10
N ASN A 105 -29.08 -0.79 17.34
CA ASN A 105 -30.36 -0.43 16.74
C ASN A 105 -30.34 -0.42 15.19
N PHE A 106 -29.16 -0.34 14.57
CA PHE A 106 -28.97 -0.43 13.12
C PHE A 106 -29.28 -1.82 12.53
N ARG A 107 -29.30 -2.89 13.34
CA ARG A 107 -29.64 -4.25 12.88
C ARG A 107 -31.14 -4.51 12.71
N LEU A 108 -32.01 -3.72 13.36
CA LEU A 108 -33.45 -3.92 13.31
C LEU A 108 -34.07 -3.58 11.95
N LEU A 109 -33.33 -2.86 11.08
CA LEU A 109 -33.81 -2.46 9.76
C LEU A 109 -33.62 -3.52 8.67
N HIS A 110 -32.83 -4.59 8.91
CA HIS A 110 -32.37 -5.46 7.82
C HIS A 110 -32.62 -6.97 7.95
N ASN A 111 -33.39 -7.47 8.92
CA ASN A 111 -33.75 -8.90 8.95
C ASN A 111 -35.22 -9.17 9.33
N PHE A 112 -36.07 -9.37 8.31
CA PHE A 112 -37.06 -10.45 8.35
C PHE A 112 -36.34 -11.76 8.01
N ALA A 113 -35.67 -12.39 8.99
CA ALA A 113 -35.44 -13.84 9.03
C ALA A 113 -34.60 -14.25 10.25
N THR A 114 -35.22 -15.09 11.07
CA THR A 114 -34.64 -16.05 12.03
C THR A 114 -34.08 -15.52 13.35
N GLY A 115 -34.87 -15.73 14.42
CA GLY A 115 -34.44 -15.69 15.82
C GLY A 115 -33.61 -16.93 16.21
N TYR A 116 -32.42 -17.07 15.62
CA TYR A 116 -31.37 -17.96 16.12
C TYR A 116 -30.25 -17.10 16.69
N GLY A 117 -29.81 -17.40 17.92
CA GLY A 117 -28.69 -16.73 18.58
C GLY A 117 -27.44 -16.74 17.70
N ILE A 118 -26.77 -15.59 17.61
CA ILE A 118 -25.54 -15.45 16.81
C ILE A 118 -24.43 -16.26 17.48
N ASN A 119 -23.87 -17.24 16.77
CA ASN A 119 -22.70 -17.97 17.25
C ASN A 119 -21.44 -17.11 17.08
N CYS A 120 -20.93 -16.56 18.19
CA CYS A 120 -19.76 -15.68 18.20
C CYS A 120 -18.41 -16.41 18.21
N SER A 121 -18.39 -17.74 18.28
CA SER A 121 -17.16 -18.54 18.48
C SER A 121 -16.13 -18.36 17.36
N GLU A 122 -16.54 -17.94 16.17
CA GLU A 122 -15.65 -17.79 15.03
C GLU A 122 -15.01 -16.40 14.88
N TYR A 123 -15.50 -15.39 15.60
CA TYR A 123 -15.16 -13.97 15.42
C TYR A 123 -14.08 -13.45 16.36
N GLY A 124 -13.55 -14.28 17.26
CA GLY A 124 -12.44 -13.93 18.16
C GLY A 124 -11.11 -13.71 17.43
N TRP A 125 -10.17 -13.07 18.13
CA TRP A 125 -8.78 -12.94 17.68
C TRP A 125 -8.12 -14.32 17.60
N LYS A 126 -7.48 -14.62 16.46
CA LYS A 126 -6.87 -15.93 16.19
C LYS A 126 -5.38 -15.79 15.82
N PRO A 127 -4.48 -16.55 16.48
CA PRO A 127 -3.06 -16.59 16.15
C PRO A 127 -2.82 -17.25 14.78
N LYS A 128 -1.88 -16.71 13.99
CA LYS A 128 -1.56 -17.13 12.62
C LYS A 128 -0.05 -17.18 12.36
N LYS A 129 0.74 -17.74 13.28
CA LYS A 129 2.21 -17.82 13.23
C LYS A 129 2.91 -16.46 13.15
N SER A 130 2.79 -15.73 12.05
CA SER A 130 3.44 -14.43 11.83
C SER A 130 2.63 -13.20 12.28
N PHE A 131 1.34 -13.36 12.61
CA PHE A 131 0.48 -12.30 13.17
C PHE A 131 -0.72 -12.87 13.93
N ILE A 132 -1.43 -12.02 14.68
CA ILE A 132 -2.77 -12.33 15.21
C ILE A 132 -3.83 -11.54 14.43
N SER A 133 -4.99 -12.14 14.16
CA SER A 133 -6.00 -11.53 13.28
C SER A 133 -7.43 -11.65 13.78
N SER A 134 -8.25 -10.67 13.39
CA SER A 134 -9.70 -10.64 13.62
C SER A 134 -10.42 -10.24 12.33
N HIS A 135 -11.46 -10.98 11.97
CA HIS A 135 -12.20 -10.74 10.73
C HIS A 135 -13.24 -9.62 10.84
N GLY A 136 -13.58 -9.19 12.07
CA GLY A 136 -14.75 -8.35 12.30
C GLY A 136 -16.05 -9.07 11.90
N GLY A 137 -17.18 -8.63 12.44
CA GLY A 137 -18.46 -9.27 12.14
C GLY A 137 -19.54 -8.94 13.18
N PRO A 138 -20.54 -9.83 13.34
CA PRO A 138 -21.72 -9.60 14.16
C PRO A 138 -21.45 -9.57 15.68
N CYS A 139 -20.22 -9.86 16.09
CA CYS A 139 -19.79 -9.93 17.48
C CYS A 139 -18.57 -9.02 17.67
N ALA A 140 -18.48 -8.40 18.83
CA ALA A 140 -17.30 -7.65 19.25
C ALA A 140 -16.27 -8.63 19.81
N ALA A 141 -15.03 -8.57 19.32
CA ALA A 141 -13.93 -9.38 19.81
C ALA A 141 -12.86 -8.48 20.44
N THR A 142 -12.40 -8.86 21.62
CA THR A 142 -11.42 -8.12 22.41
C THR A 142 -10.22 -9.01 22.68
N LEU A 143 -9.02 -8.53 22.33
CA LEU A 143 -7.76 -9.08 22.77
C LEU A 143 -7.25 -8.23 23.93
N SER A 144 -6.92 -8.85 25.05
CA SER A 144 -6.47 -8.17 26.27
C SER A 144 -5.13 -8.68 26.76
N TYR A 145 -4.32 -7.80 27.33
CA TYR A 145 -3.01 -8.12 27.92
C TYR A 145 -2.76 -7.25 29.15
N SER A 146 -2.35 -7.86 30.26
CA SER A 146 -2.03 -7.15 31.51
C SER A 146 -0.53 -7.10 31.71
N VAL A 147 0.01 -5.91 32.00
CA VAL A 147 1.45 -5.68 32.14
C VAL A 147 1.75 -4.71 33.29
N GLU A 148 2.74 -5.03 34.10
CA GLU A 148 3.17 -4.17 35.21
C GLU A 148 4.48 -3.45 34.85
N LEU A 149 4.45 -2.12 34.89
CA LEU A 149 5.57 -1.26 34.50
C LEU A 149 6.27 -0.68 35.73
N VAL A 150 7.56 -0.96 35.89
CA VAL A 150 8.38 -0.42 37.00
C VAL A 150 8.80 1.04 36.78
N LYS A 151 8.75 1.51 35.53
CA LYS A 151 8.98 2.90 35.11
C LYS A 151 8.02 3.26 33.97
N PRO A 152 7.74 4.55 33.70
CA PRO A 152 6.96 4.96 32.54
C PRO A 152 7.50 4.32 31.27
N GLY A 153 6.60 3.78 30.46
CA GLY A 153 6.91 2.90 29.34
C GLY A 153 6.19 3.32 28.07
N VAL A 154 6.51 2.65 26.97
CA VAL A 154 5.88 2.87 25.68
C VAL A 154 5.40 1.53 25.14
N LEU A 155 4.11 1.45 24.84
CA LEU A 155 3.54 0.40 24.01
C LEU A 155 3.69 0.81 22.55
N SER A 156 4.24 -0.09 21.74
CA SER A 156 4.26 0.01 20.29
C SER A 156 3.67 -1.25 19.68
N TYR A 157 2.66 -1.11 18.82
CA TYR A 157 2.10 -2.26 18.10
C TYR A 157 1.97 -1.95 16.61
N THR A 158 2.38 -2.92 15.81
CA THR A 158 2.41 -2.85 14.35
C THR A 158 1.21 -3.61 13.80
N TYR A 159 0.32 -2.90 13.13
CA TYR A 159 -0.97 -3.42 12.66
C TYR A 159 -1.23 -3.09 11.20
N GLN A 160 -2.11 -3.87 10.59
CA GLN A 160 -2.65 -3.68 9.26
C GLN A 160 -4.18 -3.69 9.37
N TYR A 161 -4.79 -2.58 8.98
CA TYR A 161 -6.21 -2.28 9.11
C TYR A 161 -6.72 -1.68 7.79
N THR A 162 -7.08 -2.52 6.84
CA THR A 162 -7.39 -2.11 5.46
C THR A 162 -8.88 -2.01 5.17
N ASP A 163 -9.73 -2.62 6.01
CA ASP A 163 -11.17 -2.69 5.79
C ASP A 163 -11.91 -1.71 6.72
N PRO A 164 -12.42 -0.58 6.21
CA PRO A 164 -13.15 0.38 7.03
C PRO A 164 -14.48 -0.18 7.56
N SER A 165 -14.97 -1.33 7.06
CA SER A 165 -16.18 -1.97 7.60
C SER A 165 -15.96 -2.65 8.95
N ILE A 166 -14.70 -2.90 9.33
CA ILE A 166 -14.32 -3.36 10.67
C ILE A 166 -14.02 -2.12 11.50
N LEU A 167 -14.69 -1.95 12.64
CA LEU A 167 -14.35 -0.96 13.64
C LEU A 167 -13.20 -1.49 14.49
N PHE A 168 -12.06 -0.78 14.50
CA PHE A 168 -10.89 -1.13 15.32
C PHE A 168 -10.64 -0.05 16.38
N ASN A 169 -10.64 -0.45 17.65
CA ASN A 169 -10.49 0.41 18.81
C ASN A 169 -9.34 -0.10 19.70
N PHE A 170 -8.53 0.82 20.24
CA PHE A 170 -7.52 0.53 21.25
C PHE A 170 -7.82 1.27 22.55
N GLU A 171 -7.82 0.55 23.68
CA GLU A 171 -8.03 1.13 25.00
C GLU A 171 -6.98 0.59 25.98
N ALA A 172 -6.64 1.40 26.97
CA ALA A 172 -5.81 0.94 28.07
C ALA A 172 -6.22 1.60 29.39
N GLN A 173 -6.08 0.84 30.47
CA GLN A 173 -6.55 1.19 31.82
C GLN A 173 -5.47 0.92 32.85
N ASN A 174 -5.46 1.69 33.94
CA ASN A 174 -4.60 1.44 35.10
C ASN A 174 -5.26 0.51 36.14
N ASP A 175 -4.56 0.27 37.24
CA ASP A 175 -5.01 -0.48 38.43
C ASP A 175 -6.31 0.04 39.07
N GLN A 176 -6.68 1.30 38.83
CA GLN A 176 -7.93 1.91 39.30
C GLN A 176 -9.04 1.94 38.24
N CYS A 177 -8.90 1.17 37.15
CA CYS A 177 -9.81 1.17 35.99
C CYS A 177 -9.98 2.53 35.31
N GLN A 178 -9.04 3.46 35.54
CA GLN A 178 -9.04 4.78 34.90
C GLN A 178 -8.34 4.67 33.54
N SER A 179 -8.92 5.28 32.52
CA SER A 179 -8.30 5.37 31.20
C SER A 179 -7.07 6.28 31.22
N ILE A 180 -6.10 6.01 30.36
CA ILE A 180 -4.89 6.85 30.19
C ILE A 180 -5.30 8.28 29.75
N GLU A 181 -4.51 9.30 30.13
CA GLU A 181 -4.61 10.65 29.56
C GLU A 181 -4.46 10.62 28.02
N ASP A 182 -5.10 11.56 27.30
CA ASP A 182 -5.15 11.62 25.83
C ASP A 182 -5.84 10.43 25.12
N VAL A 183 -6.87 9.82 25.76
CA VAL A 183 -7.67 8.72 25.17
C VAL A 183 -8.03 8.96 23.70
N GLU A 184 -8.49 10.17 23.34
CA GLU A 184 -8.94 10.47 21.98
C GLU A 184 -7.85 10.36 20.90
N LYS A 185 -6.57 10.52 21.28
CA LYS A 185 -5.44 10.46 20.35
C LYS A 185 -5.14 9.03 19.87
N TYR A 186 -5.35 8.04 20.73
CA TYR A 186 -4.93 6.65 20.49
C TYR A 186 -6.10 5.66 20.31
N LYS A 187 -7.32 6.07 20.69
CA LYS A 187 -8.53 5.24 20.67
C LYS A 187 -8.87 4.67 19.30
N TRP A 188 -8.62 5.44 18.23
CA TRP A 188 -8.98 5.06 16.86
C TRP A 188 -7.74 4.93 15.97
N PRO A 189 -7.13 3.73 15.90
CA PRO A 189 -6.04 3.47 14.99
C PRO A 189 -6.46 3.73 13.55
N ARG A 190 -5.68 4.54 12.84
CA ARG A 190 -5.99 4.95 11.47
C ARG A 190 -5.91 3.76 10.51
N ILE A 191 -6.80 3.74 9.52
CA ILE A 191 -6.79 2.80 8.40
C ILE A 191 -5.42 2.83 7.71
N THR A 192 -4.97 1.66 7.30
CA THR A 192 -3.74 1.43 6.54
C THR A 192 -4.07 1.15 5.09
N GLU A 193 -3.22 1.61 4.18
CA GLU A 193 -3.24 1.16 2.79
C GLU A 193 -2.92 -0.34 2.72
N GLU A 194 -3.33 -0.99 1.63
CA GLU A 194 -3.08 -2.42 1.45
C GLU A 194 -1.58 -2.73 1.46
N ALA A 195 -1.20 -3.85 2.08
CA ALA A 195 0.18 -4.28 2.29
C ALA A 195 1.07 -3.34 3.14
N LYS A 196 0.58 -2.19 3.61
CA LYS A 196 1.33 -1.31 4.53
C LYS A 196 1.01 -1.62 5.99
N TRP A 197 2.06 -1.81 6.77
CA TRP A 197 1.98 -1.90 8.22
C TRP A 197 2.16 -0.51 8.82
N ARG A 198 1.30 -0.15 9.78
CA ARG A 198 1.44 1.07 10.56
C ARG A 198 1.78 0.69 12.00
N THR A 199 2.62 1.49 12.64
CA THR A 199 2.93 1.34 14.06
C THR A 199 2.22 2.42 14.83
N SER A 200 1.40 2.02 15.81
CA SER A 200 0.85 2.91 16.83
C SER A 200 1.77 2.89 18.05
N THR A 201 2.02 4.05 18.63
CA THR A 201 2.83 4.23 19.84
C THR A 201 2.00 4.93 20.90
N VAL A 202 1.98 4.37 22.11
CA VAL A 202 1.17 4.81 23.25
C VAL A 202 2.06 4.90 24.47
N GLU A 203 2.02 6.03 25.17
CA GLU A 203 2.75 6.24 26.41
C GLU A 203 1.97 5.64 27.58
N LEU A 204 2.65 4.85 28.41
CA LEU A 204 2.07 4.15 29.56
C LEU A 204 2.69 4.66 30.86
N LYS A 205 1.86 4.83 31.89
CA LYS A 205 2.32 5.22 33.22
C LYS A 205 2.90 4.01 33.96
N ALA A 206 3.79 4.27 34.92
CA ALA A 206 4.29 3.22 35.81
C ALA A 206 3.13 2.62 36.64
N GLY A 207 3.22 1.33 36.98
CA GLY A 207 2.17 0.55 37.63
C GLY A 207 1.52 -0.47 36.69
N LEU A 208 0.43 -1.10 37.15
CA LEU A 208 -0.33 -2.05 36.36
C LEU A 208 -1.08 -1.34 35.22
N ASN A 209 -0.94 -1.86 34.00
CA ASN A 209 -1.64 -1.41 32.81
C ASN A 209 -2.33 -2.61 32.16
N VAL A 210 -3.62 -2.47 31.84
CA VAL A 210 -4.39 -3.46 31.07
C VAL A 210 -4.70 -2.89 29.71
N LEU A 211 -4.27 -3.58 28.66
CA LEU A 211 -4.34 -3.16 27.26
C LEU A 211 -5.43 -3.94 26.53
N TYR A 212 -6.23 -3.27 25.70
CA TYR A 212 -7.35 -3.85 24.96
C TYR A 212 -7.32 -3.47 23.48
N TRP A 213 -7.32 -4.46 22.59
CA TRP A 213 -7.53 -4.31 21.14
C TRP A 213 -8.89 -4.88 20.78
N LYS A 214 -9.83 -4.00 20.42
CA LYS A 214 -11.24 -4.34 20.19
C LYS A 214 -11.60 -4.23 18.72
N THR A 215 -12.33 -5.21 18.21
CA THR A 215 -12.85 -5.22 16.83
C THR A 215 -14.33 -5.51 16.80
N ALA A 216 -15.09 -4.81 15.97
CA ALA A 216 -16.50 -5.12 15.68
C ALA A 216 -16.79 -4.87 14.20
N GLY A 217 -17.69 -5.64 13.57
CA GLY A 217 -18.10 -5.40 12.19
C GLY A 217 -19.30 -4.46 12.12
N MET A 218 -19.24 -3.44 11.27
CA MET A 218 -20.43 -2.70 10.87
C MET A 218 -21.13 -3.52 9.78
N GLY A 219 -22.34 -4.04 10.05
CA GLY A 219 -23.07 -4.99 9.20
C GLY A 219 -23.55 -4.49 7.83
N PHE A 220 -22.75 -3.69 7.12
CA PHE A 220 -23.02 -3.16 5.77
C PHE A 220 -22.65 -4.13 4.64
N SER A 221 -21.95 -5.22 4.95
CA SER A 221 -21.58 -6.20 3.92
C SER A 221 -22.74 -7.15 3.66
N ASP A 222 -23.42 -6.92 2.54
CA ASP A 222 -24.19 -7.96 1.86
C ASP A 222 -23.42 -9.28 1.82
N LYS A 223 -24.18 -10.39 1.85
CA LYS A 223 -23.78 -11.79 2.06
C LYS A 223 -22.70 -12.38 1.11
N ILE A 224 -21.89 -11.58 0.41
CA ILE A 224 -20.99 -12.04 -0.67
C ILE A 224 -19.51 -11.63 -0.49
N LYS A 225 -19.16 -10.65 0.37
CA LYS A 225 -17.74 -10.32 0.64
C LYS A 225 -17.34 -10.65 2.08
N LYS A 226 -16.39 -11.59 2.26
CA LYS A 226 -15.71 -11.76 3.55
C LYS A 226 -14.87 -10.49 3.79
N SER A 227 -15.10 -9.81 4.90
CA SER A 227 -14.31 -8.65 5.33
C SER A 227 -12.82 -8.99 5.40
N LYS A 228 -11.95 -8.06 4.98
CA LYS A 228 -10.49 -8.27 5.04
C LYS A 228 -10.07 -8.20 6.51
N PRO A 229 -9.40 -9.22 7.07
CA PRO A 229 -9.14 -9.27 8.50
C PRO A 229 -8.17 -8.18 8.95
N LEU A 230 -8.45 -7.58 10.10
CA LEU A 230 -7.50 -6.78 10.87
C LEU A 230 -6.37 -7.67 11.38
N ARG A 231 -5.12 -7.21 11.32
CA ARG A 231 -3.95 -7.96 11.75
C ARG A 231 -3.05 -7.14 12.67
N ILE A 232 -2.47 -7.78 13.68
CA ILE A 232 -1.38 -7.23 14.49
C ILE A 232 -0.19 -8.17 14.35
N LYS A 233 0.92 -7.65 13.81
CA LYS A 233 2.16 -8.40 13.56
C LYS A 233 3.03 -8.46 14.79
N LYS A 234 3.21 -7.30 15.43
CA LYS A 234 4.16 -7.12 16.52
C LYS A 234 3.57 -6.27 17.62
N ILE A 235 3.77 -6.66 18.87
CA ILE A 235 3.51 -5.86 20.07
C ILE A 235 4.80 -5.78 20.88
N GLU A 236 5.24 -4.58 21.22
CA GLU A 236 6.43 -4.32 22.02
C GLU A 236 6.08 -3.30 23.11
N ILE A 237 6.34 -3.66 24.37
CA ILE A 237 6.04 -2.83 25.54
C ILE A 237 7.35 -2.61 26.28
N SER A 238 7.72 -1.36 26.55
CA SER A 238 8.88 -1.02 27.38
C SER A 238 8.45 -0.59 28.79
N GLY A 239 9.40 -0.57 29.72
CA GLY A 239 9.17 -0.14 31.11
C GLY A 239 8.77 -1.26 32.07
N VAL A 240 8.72 -2.52 31.60
CA VAL A 240 8.60 -3.70 32.48
C VAL A 240 9.90 -3.92 33.26
N ALA A 241 9.81 -4.69 34.35
CA ALA A 241 10.97 -5.10 35.12
C ALA A 241 12.04 -5.74 34.21
N TYR A 242 13.30 -5.64 34.63
CA TYR A 242 14.46 -6.24 33.96
C TYR A 242 14.17 -7.61 33.33
N THR A 243 14.65 -7.82 32.10
CA THR A 243 14.76 -9.19 31.59
C THR A 243 15.98 -9.85 32.22
N SER A 244 15.78 -11.06 32.72
CA SER A 244 16.85 -11.82 33.38
C SER A 244 17.67 -12.66 32.40
N GLU A 245 17.16 -12.84 31.19
CA GLU A 245 17.75 -13.67 30.14
C GLU A 245 17.50 -13.02 28.78
N CYS A 246 18.38 -13.27 27.82
CA CYS A 246 18.23 -12.81 26.46
C CYS A 246 17.45 -13.83 25.63
N THR A 247 16.60 -13.36 24.72
CA THR A 247 15.78 -14.22 23.88
C THR A 247 16.61 -14.68 22.67
N PRO A 248 16.65 -15.97 22.33
CA PRO A 248 17.35 -16.44 21.13
C PRO A 248 16.67 -15.93 19.86
N CYS A 249 17.46 -15.68 18.82
CA CYS A 249 16.93 -15.32 17.51
C CYS A 249 16.13 -16.47 16.90
N ALA A 250 15.04 -16.15 16.20
CA ALA A 250 14.30 -17.13 15.41
C ALA A 250 15.18 -17.67 14.25
N PRO A 251 14.90 -18.90 13.75
CA PRO A 251 15.58 -19.42 12.56
C PRO A 251 15.48 -18.44 11.38
N GLY A 252 16.58 -18.31 10.62
CA GLY A 252 16.71 -17.33 9.53
C GLY A 252 17.10 -15.92 9.96
N TYR A 253 17.29 -15.69 11.26
CA TYR A 253 17.81 -14.44 11.82
C TYR A 253 19.06 -14.70 12.65
N TYR A 254 19.93 -13.68 12.76
CA TYR A 254 21.16 -13.72 13.54
C TYR A 254 21.31 -12.45 14.38
N SER A 255 22.23 -12.44 15.34
CA SER A 255 22.57 -11.23 16.09
C SER A 255 23.99 -11.24 16.66
N SER A 256 24.63 -10.08 16.64
CA SER A 256 25.90 -9.83 17.35
C SER A 256 25.68 -9.58 18.84
N SER A 257 26.77 -9.60 19.64
CA SER A 257 26.70 -9.32 21.08
C SER A 257 26.11 -7.93 21.35
N GLY A 258 25.27 -7.83 22.38
CA GLY A 258 24.62 -6.56 22.75
C GLY A 258 23.48 -6.13 21.81
N SER A 259 22.98 -7.03 20.97
CA SER A 259 21.93 -6.71 20.00
C SER A 259 20.57 -6.43 20.67
N LYS A 260 19.93 -5.33 20.27
CA LYS A 260 18.54 -5.01 20.62
C LYS A 260 17.52 -5.87 19.85
N LEU A 261 17.87 -6.30 18.64
CA LEU A 261 16.99 -7.04 17.74
C LEU A 261 17.82 -7.97 16.86
N CYS A 262 17.24 -9.10 16.45
CA CYS A 262 17.83 -9.98 15.45
C CYS A 262 17.67 -9.43 14.03
N THR A 263 18.69 -9.64 13.21
CA THR A 263 18.75 -9.25 11.80
C THR A 263 18.50 -10.45 10.90
N PRO A 264 17.72 -10.32 9.81
CA PRO A 264 17.47 -11.42 8.87
C PRO A 264 18.74 -11.79 8.10
N CYS A 265 18.91 -13.09 7.83
CA CYS A 265 20.03 -13.57 7.03
C CYS A 265 19.92 -13.09 5.57
N PRO A 266 21.02 -12.63 4.95
CA PRO A 266 21.03 -12.25 3.53
C PRO A 266 20.75 -13.44 2.60
N GLU A 267 20.47 -13.14 1.33
CA GLU A 267 20.25 -14.16 0.30
C GLU A 267 21.45 -15.12 0.18
N ASN A 268 21.17 -16.38 -0.15
CA ASN A 268 22.14 -17.49 -0.19
C ASN A 268 22.84 -17.79 1.14
N THR A 269 22.27 -17.32 2.26
CA THR A 269 22.68 -17.72 3.61
C THR A 269 21.48 -18.18 4.44
N TYR A 270 21.73 -18.93 5.50
CA TYR A 270 20.70 -19.42 6.42
C TYR A 270 21.20 -19.41 7.86
N SER A 271 20.28 -19.46 8.83
CA SER A 271 20.64 -19.65 10.24
C SER A 271 19.65 -20.52 11.00
N GLU A 272 20.16 -21.26 11.98
CA GLU A 272 19.33 -21.94 12.96
C GLU A 272 18.94 -20.99 14.10
N ALA A 273 17.96 -21.38 14.93
CA ALA A 273 17.55 -20.59 16.08
C ALA A 273 18.74 -20.29 17.00
N GLY A 274 18.89 -19.03 17.42
CA GLY A 274 19.97 -18.60 18.30
C GLY A 274 21.33 -18.45 17.63
N SER A 275 21.42 -18.40 16.30
CA SER A 275 22.71 -18.22 15.62
C SER A 275 23.27 -16.80 15.76
N SER A 276 24.57 -16.69 15.96
CA SER A 276 25.29 -15.42 16.01
C SER A 276 25.67 -14.86 14.64
N ASP A 277 25.64 -15.71 13.60
CA ASP A 277 25.98 -15.37 12.22
C ASP A 277 25.20 -16.26 11.25
N CYS A 278 25.18 -15.90 9.97
CA CYS A 278 24.53 -16.67 8.92
C CYS A 278 25.53 -17.57 8.18
N THR A 279 25.13 -18.82 7.96
CA THR A 279 25.92 -19.82 7.23
C THR A 279 25.62 -19.73 5.74
N PRO A 280 26.64 -19.68 4.85
CA PRO A 280 26.41 -19.67 3.41
C PRO A 280 25.89 -21.03 2.90
N CYS A 281 24.98 -20.99 1.93
CA CYS A 281 24.57 -22.17 1.16
C CYS A 281 25.67 -22.56 0.15
N ASP A 282 25.65 -23.83 -0.30
CA ASP A 282 26.48 -24.25 -1.41
C ASP A 282 26.09 -23.47 -2.68
N ALA A 283 27.02 -22.64 -3.17
CA ALA A 283 26.77 -21.72 -4.27
C ALA A 283 26.35 -22.42 -5.59
N LEU A 284 26.73 -23.69 -5.78
CA LEU A 284 26.46 -24.44 -7.00
C LEU A 284 25.16 -25.24 -6.90
N THR A 285 24.92 -25.89 -5.76
CA THR A 285 23.81 -26.85 -5.61
C THR A 285 22.60 -26.26 -4.90
N GLN A 286 22.78 -25.22 -4.10
CA GLN A 286 21.75 -24.72 -3.20
C GLN A 286 21.53 -23.21 -3.32
N TYR A 287 20.37 -22.76 -2.86
CA TYR A 287 20.01 -21.35 -2.74
C TYR A 287 19.15 -21.12 -1.50
N SER A 288 19.09 -19.89 -1.01
CA SER A 288 18.15 -19.51 0.04
C SER A 288 17.65 -18.09 -0.17
N PRO A 289 16.35 -17.83 -0.04
CA PRO A 289 15.84 -16.47 0.08
C PRO A 289 16.33 -15.78 1.35
N LYS A 290 16.25 -14.45 1.38
CA LYS A 290 16.53 -13.66 2.60
C LYS A 290 15.67 -14.13 3.77
N GLY A 291 16.25 -14.28 4.96
CA GLY A 291 15.55 -14.71 6.16
C GLY A 291 15.27 -16.22 6.25
N SER A 292 15.98 -17.04 5.46
CA SER A 292 15.73 -18.49 5.41
C SER A 292 16.35 -19.25 6.58
N ALA A 293 15.58 -20.18 7.12
CA ALA A 293 16.06 -21.09 8.17
C ALA A 293 16.95 -22.22 7.64
N LYS A 294 16.87 -22.54 6.34
CA LYS A 294 17.63 -23.62 5.67
C LYS A 294 17.84 -23.28 4.19
N CYS A 295 18.85 -23.90 3.60
CA CYS A 295 19.05 -23.88 2.14
C CYS A 295 18.08 -24.82 1.43
N LEU A 296 17.73 -24.46 0.20
CA LEU A 296 16.92 -25.22 -0.74
C LEU A 296 17.78 -25.69 -1.92
N GLU A 297 17.48 -26.86 -2.46
CA GLU A 297 18.18 -27.40 -3.64
C GLU A 297 17.76 -26.65 -4.91
N ARG A 298 18.72 -26.40 -5.80
CA ARG A 298 18.50 -25.75 -7.10
C ARG A 298 17.89 -26.74 -8.10
N PRO A 299 16.69 -26.48 -8.65
CA PRO A 299 16.06 -27.34 -9.65
C PRO A 299 16.75 -27.25 -11.03
N PRO A 300 16.52 -28.21 -11.95
CA PRO A 300 16.96 -28.10 -13.35
C PRO A 300 16.30 -26.91 -14.05
N CYS A 301 17.04 -26.19 -14.90
CA CYS A 301 16.48 -25.06 -15.64
C CYS A 301 15.41 -25.51 -16.65
N THR A 302 14.41 -24.65 -16.80
CA THR A 302 13.27 -24.77 -17.69
C THR A 302 13.22 -23.58 -18.66
N LYS A 303 12.32 -23.63 -19.65
CA LYS A 303 12.10 -22.50 -20.58
C LYS A 303 11.57 -21.23 -19.91
N GLN A 304 11.19 -21.30 -18.63
CA GLN A 304 10.72 -20.15 -17.86
C GLN A 304 11.85 -19.43 -17.13
N ASP A 305 13.01 -20.08 -17.01
CA ASP A 305 14.15 -19.55 -16.27
C ASP A 305 15.05 -18.65 -17.13
N TYR A 306 14.79 -18.57 -18.44
CA TYR A 306 15.43 -17.62 -19.34
C TYR A 306 14.40 -16.83 -20.13
N TYR A 307 14.84 -15.70 -20.64
CA TYR A 307 14.05 -14.84 -21.49
C TYR A 307 14.82 -14.37 -22.71
N GLU A 308 14.08 -14.04 -23.76
CA GLU A 308 14.61 -13.46 -24.97
C GLU A 308 14.59 -11.93 -24.88
N ILE A 309 15.66 -11.30 -25.36
CA ILE A 309 15.76 -9.86 -25.57
C ILE A 309 16.38 -9.60 -26.94
N HIS A 310 16.13 -8.42 -27.49
CA HIS A 310 16.81 -7.98 -28.71
C HIS A 310 18.17 -7.40 -28.35
N ALA A 311 19.20 -7.78 -29.11
CA ALA A 311 20.47 -7.06 -29.07
C ALA A 311 20.27 -5.61 -29.58
N PRO A 312 21.14 -4.67 -29.18
CA PRO A 312 21.11 -3.31 -29.73
C PRO A 312 21.19 -3.34 -31.27
N CYS A 313 20.39 -2.51 -31.94
CA CYS A 313 20.34 -2.44 -33.40
C CYS A 313 21.67 -1.99 -33.99
N ASP A 314 22.13 -2.65 -35.06
CA ASP A 314 23.30 -2.22 -35.80
C ASP A 314 23.00 -1.04 -36.75
N GLU A 315 24.04 -0.46 -37.34
CA GLU A 315 23.93 0.65 -38.31
C GLU A 315 23.07 0.29 -39.54
N MET A 316 22.88 -1.00 -39.82
CA MET A 316 22.06 -1.50 -40.93
C MET A 316 20.60 -1.75 -40.53
N LYS A 317 20.17 -1.31 -39.32
CA LYS A 317 18.85 -1.54 -38.74
C LYS A 317 18.53 -3.04 -38.59
N LEU A 318 19.53 -3.85 -38.27
CA LEU A 318 19.36 -5.27 -37.95
C LEU A 318 19.64 -5.51 -36.47
N THR A 319 18.90 -6.43 -35.87
CA THR A 319 19.06 -6.93 -34.51
C THR A 319 19.10 -8.46 -34.53
N GLN A 320 19.48 -9.06 -33.41
CA GLN A 320 19.42 -10.51 -33.21
C GLN A 320 18.79 -10.79 -31.85
N LEU A 321 17.98 -11.83 -31.78
CA LEU A 321 17.39 -12.30 -30.53
C LEU A 321 18.49 -12.98 -29.71
N ILE A 322 18.72 -12.50 -28.49
CA ILE A 322 19.65 -13.10 -27.53
C ILE A 322 18.86 -13.56 -26.31
N TYR A 323 19.34 -14.60 -25.64
CA TYR A 323 18.68 -15.16 -24.46
C TYR A 323 19.49 -14.83 -23.21
N LYS A 324 18.82 -14.49 -22.12
CA LYS A 324 19.41 -14.23 -20.80
C LYS A 324 18.69 -15.02 -19.72
N TRP A 325 19.43 -15.49 -18.71
CA TRP A 325 18.83 -16.11 -17.53
C TRP A 325 18.11 -15.06 -16.66
N VAL A 326 17.03 -15.47 -16.00
CA VAL A 326 16.36 -14.69 -14.96
C VAL A 326 17.31 -14.57 -13.77
N GLU A 327 17.52 -13.34 -13.28
CA GLU A 327 18.37 -13.07 -12.12
C GLU A 327 17.54 -12.90 -10.84
N PRO A 328 17.94 -13.52 -9.71
CA PRO A 328 19.10 -14.40 -9.56
C PRO A 328 18.87 -15.76 -10.22
N LYS A 329 19.89 -16.30 -10.89
CA LYS A 329 19.80 -17.63 -11.53
C LYS A 329 19.63 -18.69 -10.45
N ILE A 330 18.40 -19.18 -10.26
CA ILE A 330 18.07 -20.20 -9.24
C ILE A 330 18.37 -21.60 -9.76
N CYS A 331 18.12 -21.86 -11.04
CA CYS A 331 18.21 -23.18 -11.63
C CYS A 331 19.63 -23.58 -12.06
N ARG A 332 19.84 -24.90 -12.22
CA ARG A 332 21.07 -25.50 -12.76
C ARG A 332 20.88 -25.96 -14.20
N ASP A 333 21.80 -25.58 -15.09
CA ASP A 333 21.84 -25.93 -16.50
C ASP A 333 22.74 -27.12 -16.84
N ASP A 334 23.49 -27.62 -15.85
CA ASP A 334 24.45 -28.71 -15.98
C ASP A 334 23.91 -30.08 -15.51
N VAL A 335 22.65 -30.13 -15.07
CA VAL A 335 22.00 -31.36 -14.59
C VAL A 335 21.13 -32.02 -15.67
N PRO A 336 20.93 -33.36 -15.61
CA PRO A 336 20.07 -34.06 -16.55
C PRO A 336 18.66 -33.49 -16.59
N ARG A 337 18.08 -33.37 -17.81
CA ARG A 337 16.76 -32.77 -18.10
C ARG A 337 16.69 -31.24 -17.99
N SER A 338 17.81 -30.56 -17.69
CA SER A 338 17.84 -29.11 -17.79
C SER A 338 17.90 -28.64 -19.24
N VAL A 339 17.26 -27.50 -19.52
CA VAL A 339 17.47 -26.77 -20.77
C VAL A 339 18.77 -25.98 -20.70
N SER A 340 19.48 -25.89 -21.84
CA SER A 340 20.58 -24.95 -22.02
C SER A 340 20.06 -23.62 -22.58
N LEU A 341 20.82 -22.55 -22.35
CA LEU A 341 20.51 -21.25 -22.92
C LEU A 341 20.61 -21.33 -24.46
N PRO A 342 19.56 -20.97 -25.21
CA PRO A 342 19.59 -21.07 -26.67
C PRO A 342 20.64 -20.14 -27.30
N THR A 343 21.15 -20.52 -28.47
CA THR A 343 22.03 -19.66 -29.27
C THR A 343 21.26 -18.49 -29.86
N SER A 344 21.96 -17.37 -30.10
CA SER A 344 21.37 -16.17 -30.71
C SER A 344 20.75 -16.48 -32.08
N SER A 345 19.65 -15.82 -32.41
CA SER A 345 19.00 -15.96 -33.71
C SER A 345 19.84 -15.37 -34.85
N ASP A 346 19.41 -15.65 -36.08
CA ASP A 346 19.85 -14.89 -37.25
C ASP A 346 19.49 -13.40 -37.12
N ARG A 347 20.19 -12.56 -37.89
CA ARG A 347 19.92 -11.12 -37.93
C ARG A 347 18.57 -10.85 -38.58
N ILE A 348 17.69 -10.19 -37.83
CA ILE A 348 16.35 -9.77 -38.25
C ILE A 348 16.25 -8.24 -38.30
N PRO A 349 15.34 -7.67 -39.10
CA PRO A 349 15.08 -6.23 -39.09
C PRO A 349 14.64 -5.73 -37.71
N CYS A 350 15.11 -4.54 -37.32
CA CYS A 350 14.74 -3.94 -36.05
C CYS A 350 13.24 -3.57 -35.97
N PRO A 351 12.56 -3.86 -34.84
CA PRO A 351 11.17 -3.47 -34.65
C PRO A 351 11.04 -1.95 -34.54
N PRO A 352 9.99 -1.31 -35.10
CA PRO A 352 9.83 0.13 -35.00
C PRO A 352 9.80 0.61 -33.55
N CYS A 353 10.26 1.84 -33.31
CA CYS A 353 10.14 2.46 -32.01
C CYS A 353 8.66 2.67 -31.63
N ASN A 354 8.42 2.92 -30.36
CA ASN A 354 7.08 3.31 -29.90
C ASN A 354 6.67 4.65 -30.53
N PRO A 355 5.38 4.86 -30.88
CA PRO A 355 4.94 6.14 -31.45
C PRO A 355 5.35 7.34 -30.58
N GLY A 356 5.79 8.41 -31.24
CA GLY A 356 6.42 9.57 -30.58
C GLY A 356 7.90 9.40 -30.28
N MET A 357 8.54 8.34 -30.76
CA MET A 357 9.98 8.11 -30.63
C MET A 357 10.65 7.88 -31.99
N GLU A 358 11.97 8.03 -32.02
CA GLU A 358 12.83 7.64 -33.14
C GLU A 358 14.06 6.86 -32.65
N TYR A 359 14.78 6.24 -33.59
CA TYR A 359 16.06 5.60 -33.30
C TYR A 359 17.14 6.65 -33.01
N SER A 360 17.75 6.58 -31.83
CA SER A 360 18.92 7.39 -31.48
C SER A 360 20.22 6.72 -31.93
N ASN A 361 21.31 7.51 -32.00
CA ASN A 361 22.65 7.09 -32.45
C ASN A 361 23.26 5.91 -31.65
N GLN A 362 22.71 5.58 -30.48
CA GLN A 362 23.13 4.43 -29.65
C GLN A 362 22.19 3.23 -29.77
N SER A 363 21.40 3.14 -30.85
CA SER A 363 20.48 2.03 -31.13
C SER A 363 19.34 1.82 -30.12
N MET A 364 19.07 2.84 -29.30
CA MET A 364 17.94 2.91 -28.38
C MET A 364 16.90 3.92 -28.89
N CYS A 365 15.61 3.65 -28.67
CA CYS A 365 14.54 4.57 -29.02
C CYS A 365 14.53 5.77 -28.06
N ALA A 366 14.44 6.98 -28.62
CA ALA A 366 14.35 8.23 -27.86
C ALA A 366 13.10 9.00 -28.27
N PHE A 367 12.49 9.72 -27.33
CA PHE A 367 11.34 10.58 -27.64
C PHE A 367 11.73 11.67 -28.62
N CYS A 368 10.82 11.97 -29.56
CA CYS A 368 10.98 13.10 -30.47
C CYS A 368 11.21 14.39 -29.71
N GLU A 369 12.07 15.26 -30.27
CA GLU A 369 12.21 16.62 -29.77
C GLU A 369 10.87 17.38 -29.81
N LYS A 370 10.84 18.47 -29.06
CA LYS A 370 9.68 19.34 -29.03
C LYS A 370 9.28 19.78 -30.45
N ASP A 371 7.98 19.79 -30.70
CA ASP A 371 7.31 20.20 -31.94
C ASP A 371 7.54 19.23 -33.12
N HIS A 372 8.09 18.05 -32.85
CA HIS A 372 8.23 16.94 -33.80
C HIS A 372 7.33 15.77 -33.42
N TYR A 373 7.04 14.94 -34.42
CA TYR A 373 6.27 13.72 -34.28
C TYR A 373 6.87 12.58 -35.10
N SER A 374 6.56 11.35 -34.70
CA SER A 374 6.87 10.14 -35.46
C SER A 374 5.88 9.04 -35.11
N ASP A 375 5.56 8.17 -36.07
CA ASP A 375 4.83 6.93 -35.83
C ASP A 375 5.71 5.81 -35.24
N GLY A 376 7.01 6.09 -35.06
CA GLY A 376 8.02 5.17 -34.54
C GLY A 376 8.81 4.41 -35.61
N SER A 377 8.35 4.43 -36.86
CA SER A 377 9.04 3.78 -37.99
C SER A 377 10.00 4.70 -38.72
N GLU A 378 9.64 5.98 -38.81
CA GLU A 378 10.41 7.03 -39.46
C GLU A 378 11.11 7.95 -38.44
N ALA A 379 12.07 8.74 -38.93
CA ALA A 379 12.70 9.78 -38.11
C ALA A 379 11.69 10.87 -37.72
N CYS A 380 11.93 11.51 -36.58
CA CYS A 380 11.09 12.59 -36.08
C CYS A 380 11.09 13.76 -37.06
N ARG A 381 9.90 14.22 -37.41
CA ARG A 381 9.68 15.34 -38.35
C ARG A 381 8.85 16.42 -37.69
N LYS A 382 9.08 17.69 -38.07
CA LYS A 382 8.32 18.82 -37.54
C LYS A 382 6.85 18.71 -37.89
N CYS A 383 5.98 19.11 -36.97
CA CYS A 383 4.56 19.23 -37.27
C CYS A 383 4.32 20.21 -38.43
N PRO A 384 3.44 19.86 -39.40
CA PRO A 384 3.04 20.76 -40.46
C PRO A 384 2.45 22.08 -39.93
N PRO A 385 2.46 23.16 -40.73
CA PRO A 385 1.78 24.41 -40.37
C PRO A 385 0.32 24.18 -39.98
N SER A 386 -0.15 24.94 -38.98
CA SER A 386 -1.53 24.86 -38.46
C SER A 386 -1.91 23.53 -37.78
N THR A 387 -0.90 22.76 -37.36
CA THR A 387 -1.06 21.57 -36.52
C THR A 387 -0.19 21.68 -35.27
N ALA A 388 -0.49 20.91 -34.23
CA ALA A 388 0.33 20.81 -33.03
C ALA A 388 0.52 19.37 -32.58
N PRO A 389 1.65 19.05 -31.92
CA PRO A 389 1.93 17.69 -31.54
C PRO A 389 0.98 17.20 -30.42
N ASN A 390 0.42 16.00 -30.61
CA ASN A 390 -0.35 15.28 -29.61
C ASN A 390 0.60 14.52 -28.67
N TYR A 391 1.11 15.22 -27.67
CA TYR A 391 2.06 14.65 -26.71
C TYR A 391 1.40 13.61 -25.81
N GLY A 392 2.07 12.48 -25.68
CA GLY A 392 1.67 11.38 -24.82
C GLY A 392 2.79 10.38 -24.60
N LEU A 393 2.43 9.29 -23.94
CA LEU A 393 3.22 8.07 -23.84
C LEU A 393 2.46 6.98 -24.57
N PHE A 394 3.03 6.42 -25.63
CA PHE A 394 2.38 5.45 -26.50
C PHE A 394 3.19 4.15 -26.53
N PHE A 395 3.02 3.29 -25.54
CA PHE A 395 3.75 2.02 -25.47
C PHE A 395 2.95 0.92 -26.16
N LYS A 396 3.45 0.46 -27.31
CA LYS A 396 2.84 -0.57 -28.16
C LYS A 396 3.79 -1.74 -28.44
N TRP A 397 5.07 -1.45 -28.51
CA TRP A 397 6.15 -2.41 -28.69
C TRP A 397 6.96 -2.51 -27.40
N TRP A 398 7.29 -3.74 -27.02
CA TRP A 398 7.97 -4.10 -25.78
C TRP A 398 9.31 -4.78 -26.06
N PRO A 399 10.27 -4.14 -26.76
CA PRO A 399 11.62 -4.69 -26.90
C PRO A 399 12.41 -4.61 -25.58
N GLU A 400 12.13 -3.57 -24.79
CA GLU A 400 12.70 -3.30 -23.47
C GLU A 400 11.68 -2.56 -22.59
N ILE A 401 11.99 -2.35 -21.30
CA ILE A 401 11.14 -1.53 -20.42
C ILE A 401 11.33 -0.05 -20.81
N PRO A 402 10.26 0.68 -21.18
CA PRO A 402 10.38 2.07 -21.62
C PRO A 402 10.85 3.03 -20.51
N PRO A 403 11.39 4.21 -20.87
CA PRO A 403 11.78 5.23 -19.90
C PRO A 403 10.60 5.66 -19.00
N GLY A 404 10.86 5.78 -17.69
CA GLY A 404 9.85 6.14 -16.69
C GLY A 404 9.00 4.96 -16.19
N MET A 405 9.23 3.75 -16.70
CA MET A 405 8.58 2.52 -16.26
C MET A 405 9.56 1.61 -15.51
N PHE A 406 9.10 0.92 -14.46
CA PHE A 406 9.92 -0.03 -13.71
C PHE A 406 9.08 -1.12 -13.05
N SER A 407 9.73 -2.23 -12.70
CA SER A 407 9.11 -3.37 -12.03
C SER A 407 9.54 -3.46 -10.56
N ARG A 408 8.63 -3.92 -9.68
CA ARG A 408 8.89 -4.17 -8.26
C ARG A 408 8.15 -5.42 -7.77
N CYS A 409 8.77 -6.16 -6.86
CA CYS A 409 8.13 -7.26 -6.15
C CYS A 409 7.94 -6.89 -4.68
N MET A 410 6.79 -7.23 -4.09
CA MET A 410 6.52 -7.05 -2.66
C MET A 410 5.85 -8.28 -2.05
N THR A 411 6.20 -8.65 -0.82
CA THR A 411 5.63 -9.79 -0.07
C THR A 411 5.30 -9.41 1.37
N ILE A 412 4.43 -10.20 2.02
CA ILE A 412 3.95 -9.92 3.40
C ILE A 412 4.98 -10.43 4.43
N GLU A 413 5.73 -11.48 4.08
CA GLU A 413 6.83 -12.07 4.84
C GLU A 413 8.18 -11.78 4.16
N GLU A 414 9.29 -11.70 4.91
CA GLU A 414 10.61 -11.53 4.29
C GLU A 414 11.00 -12.80 3.51
N GLY A 415 11.47 -12.64 2.26
CA GLY A 415 12.00 -13.74 1.44
C GLY A 415 11.08 -14.31 0.37
N GLY A 416 9.87 -13.77 0.14
CA GLY A 416 8.97 -14.29 -0.91
C GLY A 416 9.24 -13.74 -2.32
N CYS A 417 9.96 -12.61 -2.42
CA CYS A 417 10.41 -12.03 -3.69
C CYS A 417 11.82 -12.51 -4.01
N MET A 418 11.97 -13.24 -5.10
CA MET A 418 13.26 -13.72 -5.58
C MET A 418 14.00 -12.68 -6.40
N SER A 419 13.27 -11.79 -7.08
CA SER A 419 13.83 -10.75 -7.95
C SER A 419 12.94 -9.51 -7.98
N ASN A 420 13.53 -8.36 -8.29
CA ASN A 420 12.78 -7.13 -8.58
C ASN A 420 12.30 -7.05 -10.04
N ILE A 421 12.82 -7.89 -10.93
CA ILE A 421 12.41 -7.97 -12.34
C ILE A 421 11.26 -8.95 -12.43
N VAL A 422 10.04 -8.48 -12.12
CA VAL A 422 8.83 -9.32 -12.12
C VAL A 422 7.88 -9.06 -13.28
N TRP A 423 8.17 -8.04 -14.08
CA TRP A 423 7.54 -7.75 -15.36
C TRP A 423 8.61 -7.74 -16.45
N GLN A 424 8.36 -8.50 -17.50
CA GLN A 424 9.36 -8.81 -18.51
C GLN A 424 8.81 -8.54 -19.91
N PRO A 425 9.53 -7.71 -20.72
CA PRO A 425 9.17 -7.48 -22.11
C PRO A 425 9.35 -8.77 -22.95
N THR A 426 8.44 -9.00 -23.89
CA THR A 426 8.46 -10.14 -24.82
C THR A 426 8.14 -9.71 -26.26
N GLY A 427 8.51 -8.48 -26.64
CA GLY A 427 8.32 -7.94 -27.99
C GLY A 427 6.94 -7.34 -28.23
N ASP A 428 5.89 -8.15 -28.27
CA ASP A 428 4.51 -7.70 -28.56
C ASP A 428 3.67 -7.41 -27.30
N HIS A 429 4.16 -7.81 -26.13
CA HIS A 429 3.57 -7.54 -24.82
C HIS A 429 4.63 -7.51 -23.72
N ILE A 430 4.23 -7.04 -22.54
CA ILE A 430 4.95 -7.23 -21.28
C ILE A 430 4.16 -8.19 -20.40
N ARG A 431 4.83 -9.10 -19.70
CA ARG A 431 4.18 -10.11 -18.86
C ARG A 431 4.83 -10.29 -17.50
N THR A 432 4.09 -10.83 -16.55
CA THR A 432 4.63 -11.19 -15.24
C THR A 432 5.50 -12.46 -15.28
N THR A 433 6.56 -12.53 -14.48
CA THR A 433 7.43 -13.71 -14.37
C THR A 433 6.89 -14.79 -13.43
N SER A 434 7.41 -16.02 -13.55
CA SER A 434 7.14 -17.13 -12.63
C SER A 434 8.21 -17.21 -11.51
N GLY A 435 8.06 -18.14 -10.58
CA GLY A 435 9.03 -18.37 -9.49
C GLY A 435 8.81 -17.57 -8.20
N GLN A 436 8.06 -16.46 -8.22
CA GLN A 436 7.75 -15.69 -7.01
C GLN A 436 6.79 -16.45 -6.08
N SER A 437 6.82 -16.16 -4.78
CA SER A 437 5.90 -16.75 -3.81
C SER A 437 4.43 -16.42 -4.13
N LEU A 438 3.49 -17.25 -3.65
CA LEU A 438 2.05 -17.04 -3.92
C LEU A 438 1.51 -15.75 -3.29
N ASP A 439 2.12 -15.28 -2.19
CA ASP A 439 1.77 -14.02 -1.53
C ASP A 439 2.44 -12.80 -2.18
N ALA A 440 3.28 -13.00 -3.21
CA ALA A 440 3.98 -11.92 -3.88
C ALA A 440 3.06 -11.06 -4.77
N TYR A 441 3.20 -9.75 -4.62
CA TYR A 441 2.62 -8.73 -5.47
C TYR A 441 3.63 -8.36 -6.55
N LEU A 442 3.26 -8.58 -7.80
CA LEU A 442 4.09 -8.28 -8.97
C LEU A 442 3.63 -6.95 -9.55
N ILE A 443 4.44 -5.90 -9.36
CA ILE A 443 4.04 -4.52 -9.62
C ILE A 443 4.81 -3.99 -10.83
N LEU A 444 4.08 -3.44 -11.80
CA LEU A 444 4.61 -2.58 -12.86
C LEU A 444 4.18 -1.17 -12.56
N SER A 445 5.13 -0.22 -12.54
CA SER A 445 4.87 1.18 -12.24
C SER A 445 5.30 2.07 -13.40
N LEU A 446 4.52 3.10 -13.68
CA LEU A 446 4.83 4.15 -14.66
C LEU A 446 4.70 5.52 -13.98
N ASP A 447 5.78 6.29 -13.98
CA ASP A 447 5.81 7.66 -13.47
C ASP A 447 5.49 8.67 -14.58
N VAL A 448 4.46 9.49 -14.34
CA VAL A 448 4.01 10.56 -15.24
C VAL A 448 4.12 11.89 -14.49
N PRO A 449 5.06 12.78 -14.85
CA PRO A 449 5.33 14.03 -14.15
C PRO A 449 4.16 15.03 -14.11
N GLY A 450 3.23 14.95 -15.04
CA GLY A 450 2.03 15.80 -15.07
C GLY A 450 1.40 15.93 -16.45
N PHE A 451 0.38 16.79 -16.54
CA PHE A 451 -0.42 17.00 -17.76
C PHE A 451 -0.38 18.45 -18.24
N ARG A 452 -0.51 18.66 -19.56
CA ARG A 452 -0.35 20.01 -20.16
C ARG A 452 -1.56 20.91 -19.91
N THR A 453 -2.76 20.33 -19.80
CA THR A 453 -3.99 21.07 -19.57
C THR A 453 -4.11 21.48 -18.10
N LYS A 454 -4.49 22.75 -17.87
CA LYS A 454 -4.80 23.24 -16.52
C LYS A 454 -6.17 22.72 -16.08
N GLU A 455 -6.32 22.49 -14.78
CA GLU A 455 -7.59 22.10 -14.16
C GLU A 455 -8.70 23.10 -14.54
N ARG A 456 -9.83 22.57 -15.00
CA ARG A 456 -11.03 23.35 -15.32
C ARG A 456 -12.23 22.70 -14.66
N ILE A 457 -13.16 23.52 -14.19
CA ILE A 457 -14.43 23.05 -13.65
C ILE A 457 -15.50 23.36 -14.69
N ILE A 458 -16.15 22.33 -15.21
CA ILE A 458 -17.27 22.42 -16.14
C ILE A 458 -18.49 21.85 -15.40
N ASN A 459 -19.55 22.65 -15.23
CA ASN A 459 -20.78 22.25 -14.52
C ASN A 459 -20.56 21.69 -13.09
N GLY A 460 -19.57 22.21 -12.35
CA GLY A 460 -19.27 21.76 -10.98
C GLY A 460 -18.52 20.42 -10.90
N GLN A 461 -18.21 19.80 -12.04
CA GLN A 461 -17.33 18.64 -12.15
C GLN A 461 -15.97 19.06 -12.71
N LEU A 462 -14.92 18.38 -12.27
CA LEU A 462 -13.58 18.57 -12.83
C LEU A 462 -13.57 18.01 -14.25
N ALA A 463 -13.17 18.83 -15.21
CA ALA A 463 -13.04 18.41 -16.60
C ALA A 463 -11.86 17.45 -16.77
N GLU A 464 -11.98 16.56 -17.74
CA GLU A 464 -10.88 15.72 -18.19
C GLU A 464 -9.70 16.59 -18.66
N ILE A 465 -8.50 16.27 -18.17
CA ILE A 465 -7.25 16.90 -18.57
C ILE A 465 -6.30 15.91 -19.26
N GLY A 466 -6.61 14.62 -19.28
CA GLY A 466 -5.83 13.57 -19.92
C GLY A 466 -6.46 12.20 -19.67
N THR A 467 -5.99 11.18 -20.37
CA THR A 467 -6.56 9.83 -20.33
C THR A 467 -5.45 8.82 -20.19
N ILE A 468 -5.64 7.78 -19.38
CA ILE A 468 -4.80 6.58 -19.37
C ILE A 468 -5.62 5.38 -19.82
N SER A 469 -5.10 4.64 -20.78
CA SER A 469 -5.74 3.43 -21.29
C SER A 469 -4.73 2.32 -21.54
N PHE A 470 -5.16 1.07 -21.42
CA PHE A 470 -4.31 -0.09 -21.69
C PHE A 470 -5.12 -1.32 -22.07
N THR A 471 -4.49 -2.23 -22.81
CA THR A 471 -5.07 -3.53 -23.18
C THR A 471 -4.34 -4.65 -22.48
N PHE A 472 -5.05 -5.57 -21.84
CA PHE A 472 -4.45 -6.65 -21.06
C PHE A 472 -5.22 -7.98 -21.16
N GLU A 473 -4.56 -9.06 -20.78
CA GLU A 473 -5.12 -10.42 -20.65
C GLU A 473 -4.63 -11.05 -19.34
N LEU A 474 -5.49 -11.82 -18.66
CA LEU A 474 -5.11 -12.64 -17.51
C LEU A 474 -5.24 -14.11 -17.86
N VAL A 475 -4.10 -14.81 -17.84
CA VAL A 475 -4.03 -16.25 -18.04
C VAL A 475 -3.89 -16.89 -16.67
N CYS A 476 -4.98 -17.47 -16.16
CA CYS A 476 -5.01 -18.04 -14.82
C CYS A 476 -5.63 -19.44 -14.85
N SER A 477 -4.99 -20.37 -14.13
CA SER A 477 -5.41 -21.76 -13.97
C SER A 477 -6.47 -21.90 -12.89
N GLN A 478 -6.44 -21.01 -11.89
CA GLN A 478 -7.47 -20.87 -10.86
C GLN A 478 -7.87 -19.39 -10.70
N MET A 479 -7.77 -18.86 -9.48
CA MET A 479 -8.04 -17.47 -9.16
C MET A 479 -6.73 -16.69 -9.17
N CYS A 480 -6.77 -15.50 -9.76
CA CYS A 480 -5.67 -14.54 -9.76
C CYS A 480 -6.30 -13.15 -9.63
N VAL A 481 -5.52 -12.16 -9.20
CA VAL A 481 -6.00 -10.78 -9.10
C VAL A 481 -5.08 -9.89 -9.92
N PHE A 482 -5.69 -9.03 -10.71
CA PHE A 482 -5.03 -7.91 -11.36
C PHE A 482 -5.71 -6.63 -10.93
N ALA A 483 -4.95 -5.64 -10.48
CA ALA A 483 -5.49 -4.37 -10.03
C ALA A 483 -4.72 -3.22 -10.68
N PHE A 484 -5.47 -2.22 -11.13
CA PHE A 484 -4.93 -0.96 -11.60
C PHE A 484 -5.12 0.10 -10.51
N MET A 485 -4.02 0.70 -10.08
CA MET A 485 -3.98 1.66 -9.00
C MET A 485 -3.24 2.93 -9.43
N MET A 486 -3.56 4.05 -8.79
CA MET A 486 -2.85 5.31 -8.99
C MET A 486 -2.50 5.98 -7.67
N SER A 487 -1.41 6.75 -7.66
CA SER A 487 -1.07 7.65 -6.56
C SER A 487 -0.57 8.99 -7.10
N SER A 488 -0.78 10.06 -6.34
CA SER A 488 -0.26 11.40 -6.65
C SER A 488 0.22 12.09 -5.38
N ASN A 489 0.83 13.28 -5.47
CA ASN A 489 1.24 14.02 -4.28
C ASN A 489 0.04 14.41 -3.39
N ARG A 490 -1.12 14.63 -4.00
CA ARG A 490 -2.37 15.01 -3.31
C ARG A 490 -3.24 13.81 -2.93
N LYS A 491 -3.08 12.64 -3.57
CA LYS A 491 -3.92 11.47 -3.35
C LYS A 491 -3.09 10.24 -2.96
N PRO A 492 -3.45 9.55 -1.86
CA PRO A 492 -2.79 8.29 -1.51
C PRO A 492 -3.05 7.22 -2.59
N VAL A 493 -2.33 6.10 -2.51
CA VAL A 493 -2.53 4.97 -3.41
C VAL A 493 -4.00 4.55 -3.37
N THR A 494 -4.64 4.61 -4.53
CA THR A 494 -6.07 4.33 -4.69
C THR A 494 -6.24 3.26 -5.76
N GLU A 495 -6.96 2.19 -5.45
CA GLU A 495 -7.40 1.20 -6.45
C GLU A 495 -8.48 1.84 -7.32
N ILE A 496 -8.25 1.83 -8.63
CA ILE A 496 -9.20 2.34 -9.62
C ILE A 496 -10.13 1.22 -10.07
N GLN A 497 -9.55 0.06 -10.38
CA GLN A 497 -10.28 -1.10 -10.85
C GLN A 497 -9.47 -2.37 -10.57
N SER A 498 -10.17 -3.47 -10.31
CA SER A 498 -9.58 -4.80 -10.22
C SER A 498 -10.37 -5.85 -10.99
N TRP A 499 -9.67 -6.91 -11.37
CA TRP A 499 -10.17 -8.05 -12.12
C TRP A 499 -9.70 -9.32 -11.44
N THR A 500 -10.59 -10.31 -11.40
CA THR A 500 -10.33 -11.57 -10.70
C THR A 500 -10.55 -12.76 -11.62
N GLY A 501 -9.60 -13.68 -11.63
CA GLY A 501 -9.65 -14.90 -12.44
C GLY A 501 -9.27 -14.66 -13.89
N ARG A 502 -9.42 -15.73 -14.69
CA ARG A 502 -9.08 -15.71 -16.11
C ARG A 502 -9.89 -14.65 -16.84
N THR A 503 -9.21 -13.76 -17.54
CA THR A 503 -9.82 -12.61 -18.20
C THR A 503 -9.30 -12.55 -19.64
N PRO A 504 -10.19 -12.63 -20.66
CA PRO A 504 -9.76 -12.52 -22.05
C PRO A 504 -9.21 -11.13 -22.33
N LYS A 505 -8.52 -10.99 -23.47
CA LYS A 505 -7.94 -9.73 -23.90
C LYS A 505 -9.03 -8.62 -23.93
N GLN A 506 -8.85 -7.58 -23.13
CA GLN A 506 -9.79 -6.47 -23.02
C GLN A 506 -9.07 -5.13 -22.87
N HIS A 507 -9.79 -4.05 -23.16
CA HIS A 507 -9.31 -2.67 -23.10
C HIS A 507 -9.95 -1.93 -21.94
N PHE A 508 -9.16 -1.15 -21.19
CA PHE A 508 -9.62 -0.31 -20.09
C PHE A 508 -9.10 1.12 -20.26
N SER A 509 -9.93 2.11 -19.92
CA SER A 509 -9.60 3.53 -19.99
C SER A 509 -10.09 4.27 -18.74
N TYR A 510 -9.32 5.27 -18.30
CA TYR A 510 -9.61 6.10 -17.14
C TYR A 510 -9.22 7.56 -17.36
N ASP A 511 -10.13 8.47 -17.01
CA ASP A 511 -9.98 9.90 -17.22
C ASP A 511 -9.28 10.57 -16.02
N ILE A 512 -8.25 11.36 -16.32
CA ILE A 512 -7.51 12.17 -15.35
C ILE A 512 -8.11 13.57 -15.30
N THR A 513 -8.37 14.06 -14.10
CA THR A 513 -9.09 15.32 -13.87
C THR A 513 -8.31 16.35 -13.05
N LEU A 514 -7.18 15.96 -12.45
CA LEU A 514 -6.35 16.83 -11.60
C LEU A 514 -4.94 16.88 -12.18
N ASN A 515 -4.34 18.07 -12.20
CA ASN A 515 -2.99 18.24 -12.74
C ASN A 515 -1.96 18.06 -11.62
N ASP A 516 -1.43 16.84 -11.51
CA ASP A 516 -0.43 16.42 -10.53
C ASP A 516 0.53 15.43 -11.19
N GLY A 517 1.64 15.11 -10.51
CA GLY A 517 2.47 13.97 -10.88
C GLY A 517 1.80 12.67 -10.42
N TYR A 518 1.71 11.69 -11.31
CA TYR A 518 1.07 10.40 -11.05
C TYR A 518 2.05 9.26 -11.17
N THR A 519 1.90 8.27 -10.30
CA THR A 519 2.44 6.92 -10.49
C THR A 519 1.27 5.98 -10.73
N PHE A 520 1.24 5.38 -11.91
CA PHE A 520 0.27 4.35 -12.28
C PHE A 520 0.87 2.98 -11.99
N ASN A 521 0.10 2.10 -11.35
CA ASN A 521 0.56 0.78 -10.92
C ASN A 521 -0.38 -0.31 -11.45
N TRP A 522 0.19 -1.30 -12.12
CA TRP A 522 -0.48 -2.56 -12.45
C TRP A 522 0.06 -3.65 -11.53
N VAL A 523 -0.82 -4.17 -10.68
CA VAL A 523 -0.48 -5.12 -9.63
C VAL A 523 -1.10 -6.47 -9.97
N PHE A 524 -0.28 -7.51 -10.06
CA PHE A 524 -0.74 -8.88 -10.24
C PHE A 524 -0.40 -9.74 -9.03
N GLN A 525 -1.34 -10.59 -8.62
CA GLN A 525 -1.16 -11.55 -7.54
C GLN A 525 -1.78 -12.91 -7.92
N LYS A 526 -1.05 -13.99 -7.63
CA LYS A 526 -1.50 -15.37 -7.80
C LYS A 526 -2.32 -15.78 -6.57
N LEU A 527 -3.53 -16.34 -6.74
CA LEU A 527 -4.33 -16.84 -5.60
C LEU A 527 -4.50 -18.36 -5.69
N GLY A 528 -3.85 -19.11 -4.80
CA GLY A 528 -4.10 -20.54 -4.64
C GLY A 528 -5.37 -20.79 -3.83
N ILE A 529 -6.52 -20.94 -4.49
CA ILE A 529 -7.78 -21.31 -3.83
C ILE A 529 -8.31 -22.58 -4.48
N GLY A 530 -8.00 -23.73 -3.88
CA GLY A 530 -8.60 -25.03 -4.23
C GLY A 530 -7.73 -26.23 -3.81
N GLU A 531 -8.36 -27.29 -3.31
CA GLU A 531 -7.71 -28.54 -2.86
C GLU A 531 -7.04 -29.35 -3.99
N ASN A 532 -7.23 -28.96 -5.26
CA ASN A 532 -6.82 -29.73 -6.45
C ASN A 532 -5.77 -29.03 -7.36
N ALA A 533 -5.06 -28.00 -6.91
CA ALA A 533 -3.96 -27.41 -7.69
C ALA A 533 -2.61 -28.03 -7.33
N THR A 534 -1.88 -28.49 -8.35
CA THR A 534 -0.42 -28.69 -8.23
C THR A 534 0.27 -27.32 -8.21
N SER A 535 1.34 -27.14 -7.42
CA SER A 535 2.08 -25.87 -7.31
C SER A 535 2.53 -25.32 -8.67
N ASP A 536 2.85 -26.22 -9.60
CA ASP A 536 3.33 -25.88 -10.94
C ASP A 536 2.25 -25.22 -11.81
N SER A 537 0.97 -25.55 -11.60
CA SER A 537 -0.12 -24.95 -12.37
C SER A 537 -0.36 -23.48 -12.01
N ILE A 538 -0.28 -23.14 -10.71
CA ILE A 538 -0.45 -21.77 -10.22
C ILE A 538 0.78 -20.90 -10.52
N GLN A 539 1.97 -21.49 -10.55
CA GLN A 539 3.19 -20.76 -10.91
C GLN A 539 3.15 -20.21 -12.34
N ASN A 540 2.39 -20.84 -13.24
CA ASN A 540 2.22 -20.43 -14.63
C ASN A 540 1.19 -19.31 -14.85
N ASP A 541 0.44 -18.93 -13.81
CA ASP A 541 -0.52 -17.84 -13.91
C ASP A 541 0.21 -16.53 -14.21
N MET A 542 -0.29 -15.76 -15.18
CA MET A 542 0.38 -14.54 -15.62
C MET A 542 -0.60 -13.47 -16.09
N ALA A 543 -0.22 -12.22 -15.85
CA ALA A 543 -0.81 -11.05 -16.49
C ALA A 543 0.04 -10.64 -17.70
N LYS A 544 -0.64 -10.21 -18.77
CA LYS A 544 -0.03 -9.64 -19.98
C LYS A 544 -0.63 -8.28 -20.25
N ILE A 545 0.21 -7.30 -20.56
CA ILE A 545 -0.21 -5.96 -21.03
C ILE A 545 0.36 -5.77 -22.43
N TYR A 546 -0.50 -5.47 -23.40
CA TYR A 546 -0.15 -5.34 -24.82
C TYR A 546 0.17 -3.90 -25.20
N ASP A 547 -0.56 -2.94 -24.64
CA ASP A 547 -0.33 -1.53 -24.89
C ASP A 547 -0.70 -0.71 -23.66
N ILE A 548 -0.02 0.43 -23.50
CA ILE A 548 -0.33 1.46 -22.52
C ILE A 548 -0.24 2.81 -23.25
N THR A 549 -1.32 3.58 -23.18
CA THR A 549 -1.40 4.93 -23.74
C THR A 549 -1.74 5.92 -22.64
N VAL A 550 -0.95 6.99 -22.52
CA VAL A 550 -1.24 8.14 -21.64
C VAL A 550 -1.26 9.40 -22.48
N LEU A 551 -2.40 10.07 -22.56
CA LEU A 551 -2.60 11.25 -23.40
C LEU A 551 -2.37 12.55 -22.64
N ASN A 552 -1.91 13.58 -23.36
CA ASN A 552 -1.75 14.95 -22.88
C ASN A 552 -0.73 15.14 -21.74
N THR A 553 0.34 14.34 -21.74
CA THR A 553 1.42 14.41 -20.75
C THR A 553 2.38 15.58 -21.04
N ILE A 554 3.05 16.09 -20.00
CA ILE A 554 4.10 17.12 -20.16
C ILE A 554 5.44 16.55 -20.67
N SER A 555 5.62 15.24 -20.54
CA SER A 555 6.79 14.48 -20.97
C SER A 555 6.39 13.35 -21.90
N GLY A 556 7.31 12.94 -22.77
CA GLY A 556 7.03 11.96 -23.82
C GLY A 556 7.21 12.59 -25.19
N GLY A 557 6.57 12.00 -26.20
CA GLY A 557 6.65 12.44 -27.59
C GLY A 557 5.27 12.46 -28.24
N ALA A 558 5.21 12.90 -29.49
CA ALA A 558 3.96 12.95 -30.23
C ALA A 558 3.93 11.89 -31.33
N SER A 559 2.91 11.03 -31.31
CA SER A 559 2.67 10.05 -32.37
C SER A 559 2.20 10.71 -33.66
N GLU A 560 1.44 11.79 -33.53
CA GLU A 560 0.84 12.54 -34.62
C GLU A 560 0.65 14.02 -34.25
N CYS A 561 0.32 14.85 -35.25
CA CYS A 561 -0.03 16.25 -35.05
C CYS A 561 -1.53 16.44 -35.25
N GLU A 562 -2.17 17.12 -34.32
CA GLU A 562 -3.58 17.47 -34.37
C GLU A 562 -3.78 18.87 -34.98
N PRO A 563 -4.84 19.10 -35.77
CA PRO A 563 -5.18 20.41 -36.30
C PRO A 563 -5.41 21.44 -35.19
N CYS A 564 -4.97 22.69 -35.39
CA CYS A 564 -5.07 23.72 -34.36
C CYS A 564 -5.23 25.16 -34.90
N PRO A 565 -6.18 25.97 -34.36
CA PRO A 565 -6.41 27.34 -34.81
C PRO A 565 -5.35 28.33 -34.29
N GLN A 566 -4.70 29.04 -35.22
CA GLN A 566 -3.73 30.14 -35.09
C GLN A 566 -2.64 30.04 -33.99
N GLY A 567 -1.37 29.94 -34.40
CA GLY A 567 -0.22 30.30 -33.56
C GLY A 567 0.07 31.81 -33.64
N THR A 568 0.34 32.46 -32.50
CA THR A 568 0.79 33.86 -32.48
C THR A 568 2.30 33.93 -32.72
N GLU A 569 2.70 34.77 -33.68
CA GLU A 569 4.11 35.09 -33.94
C GLU A 569 4.58 36.11 -32.90
N ALA A 570 5.08 35.63 -31.75
CA ALA A 570 5.74 36.46 -30.76
C ALA A 570 7.20 36.03 -30.61
N GLN A 571 8.09 36.76 -31.31
CA GLN A 571 9.51 36.89 -30.99
C GLN A 571 10.28 35.57 -30.80
N GLY A 572 10.23 34.68 -31.80
CA GLY A 572 11.20 33.59 -31.95
C GLY A 572 11.06 32.41 -30.98
N LEU A 573 10.00 32.35 -30.16
CA LEU A 573 9.74 31.23 -29.25
C LEU A 573 8.24 30.86 -29.21
N LEU A 574 7.95 29.57 -29.47
CA LEU A 574 6.70 28.82 -29.29
C LEU A 574 5.54 29.05 -30.29
N TYR A 575 5.35 28.08 -31.20
CA TYR A 575 4.04 27.75 -31.78
C TYR A 575 3.12 27.18 -30.69
N ARG A 576 2.56 28.04 -29.82
CA ARG A 576 1.51 27.63 -28.89
C ARG A 576 0.18 27.59 -29.64
N CYS A 577 -0.44 26.42 -29.66
CA CYS A 577 -1.87 26.30 -29.91
C CYS A 577 -2.65 27.23 -28.99
N ILE A 578 -3.48 28.08 -29.58
CA ILE A 578 -4.50 28.81 -28.83
C ILE A 578 -5.73 27.90 -28.85
N PRO A 579 -6.07 27.22 -27.74
CA PRO A 579 -7.31 26.45 -27.69
C PRO A 579 -8.50 27.39 -27.95
N CYS A 580 -9.55 26.88 -28.61
CA CYS A 580 -10.76 27.66 -28.81
C CYS A 580 -11.25 28.27 -27.48
N PRO A 581 -11.79 29.50 -27.52
CA PRO A 581 -12.31 30.13 -26.31
C PRO A 581 -13.36 29.22 -25.65
N PRO A 582 -13.48 29.24 -24.31
CA PRO A 582 -14.46 28.43 -23.61
C PRO A 582 -15.87 28.56 -24.23
N GLY A 583 -16.54 27.42 -24.40
CA GLY A 583 -17.86 27.33 -25.04
C GLY A 583 -17.84 27.31 -26.57
N HIS A 584 -16.67 27.30 -27.21
CA HIS A 584 -16.52 27.17 -28.67
C HIS A 584 -15.83 25.86 -29.07
N TYR A 585 -16.32 25.24 -30.14
CA TYR A 585 -15.74 24.06 -30.77
C TYR A 585 -15.08 24.41 -32.11
N LEU A 586 -14.12 23.60 -32.53
CA LEU A 586 -13.48 23.69 -33.83
C LEU A 586 -14.41 23.08 -34.89
N LYS A 587 -14.84 23.87 -35.87
CA LYS A 587 -15.81 23.47 -36.90
C LYS A 587 -15.37 22.21 -37.66
N ASP A 588 -14.16 22.22 -38.19
CA ASP A 588 -13.54 21.12 -38.92
C ASP A 588 -12.01 21.30 -38.94
N SER A 589 -11.29 20.24 -39.32
CA SER A 589 -9.82 20.23 -39.39
C SER A 589 -9.24 21.13 -40.49
N GLU A 590 -10.06 21.62 -41.42
CA GLU A 590 -9.62 22.31 -42.64
C GLU A 590 -9.75 23.84 -42.54
N ASN A 591 -10.86 24.34 -42.00
CA ASN A 591 -11.19 25.75 -41.85
C ASN A 591 -10.69 26.34 -40.52
N LEU A 592 -10.36 25.50 -39.53
CA LEU A 592 -9.80 25.88 -38.23
C LEU A 592 -10.56 27.03 -37.54
N GLU A 593 -11.87 27.09 -37.76
CA GLU A 593 -12.76 28.14 -37.25
C GLU A 593 -13.36 27.70 -35.90
N CYS A 594 -13.19 28.51 -34.86
CA CYS A 594 -13.84 28.26 -33.57
C CYS A 594 -15.28 28.80 -33.60
N LEU A 595 -16.27 27.92 -33.58
CA LEU A 595 -17.69 28.25 -33.54
C LEU A 595 -18.26 28.10 -32.13
N PRO A 596 -19.15 29.01 -31.68
CA PRO A 596 -19.82 28.86 -30.39
C PRO A 596 -20.73 27.64 -30.39
N CYS A 597 -20.84 26.97 -29.24
CA CYS A 597 -21.86 25.95 -29.06
C CYS A 597 -23.27 26.55 -29.27
N PRO A 598 -24.18 25.82 -29.94
CA PRO A 598 -25.57 26.26 -30.13
C PRO A 598 -26.29 26.59 -28.81
N TYR A 599 -27.34 27.41 -28.87
CA TYR A 599 -28.16 27.75 -27.70
C TYR A 599 -28.63 26.51 -26.94
N ASN A 600 -28.60 26.58 -25.60
CA ASN A 600 -28.95 25.48 -24.70
C ASN A 600 -28.09 24.22 -24.85
N THR A 601 -26.87 24.37 -25.35
CA THR A 601 -25.85 23.32 -25.36
C THR A 601 -24.59 23.78 -24.62
N TYR A 602 -23.76 22.83 -24.19
CA TYR A 602 -22.50 23.11 -23.51
C TYR A 602 -21.39 22.19 -24.00
N LEU A 603 -20.15 22.67 -23.99
CA LEU A 603 -18.97 21.86 -24.28
C LEU A 603 -18.75 20.82 -23.19
N TRP A 604 -18.66 19.55 -23.61
CA TRP A 604 -18.42 18.45 -22.67
C TRP A 604 -17.05 17.77 -22.84
N LYS A 605 -16.37 17.96 -23.99
CA LYS A 605 -15.03 17.41 -24.28
C LYS A 605 -13.92 18.46 -24.16
N ALA A 606 -12.72 18.01 -23.81
CA ALA A 606 -11.52 18.84 -23.69
C ALA A 606 -10.91 19.23 -25.05
N VAL A 607 -11.06 18.39 -26.08
CA VAL A 607 -10.69 18.67 -27.48
C VAL A 607 -11.98 18.78 -28.30
N PRO A 608 -12.54 19.99 -28.48
CA PRO A 608 -13.86 20.14 -29.04
C PRO A 608 -13.77 20.23 -30.57
N GLN A 609 -13.90 19.10 -31.26
CA GLN A 609 -14.02 19.07 -32.72
C GLN A 609 -15.47 18.75 -33.11
N GLY A 610 -16.00 19.48 -34.09
CA GLY A 610 -17.34 19.31 -34.60
C GLY A 610 -18.47 19.71 -33.63
N SER A 611 -19.67 19.85 -34.17
CA SER A 611 -20.87 20.27 -33.40
C SER A 611 -21.29 19.25 -32.33
N GLU A 612 -20.87 17.99 -32.46
CA GLU A 612 -21.08 16.89 -31.52
C GLU A 612 -20.33 17.07 -30.18
N SER A 613 -19.35 17.97 -30.16
CA SER A 613 -18.67 18.37 -28.92
C SER A 613 -19.56 19.21 -27.99
N CYS A 614 -20.71 19.67 -28.49
CA CYS A 614 -21.72 20.39 -27.72
C CYS A 614 -22.87 19.44 -27.33
N ARG A 615 -23.10 19.27 -26.03
CA ARG A 615 -24.20 18.45 -25.50
C ARG A 615 -25.36 19.33 -25.08
N SER A 616 -26.59 18.91 -25.36
CA SER A 616 -27.79 19.63 -24.93
C SER A 616 -27.92 19.66 -23.41
N CYS A 617 -28.31 20.82 -22.89
CA CYS A 617 -28.71 20.98 -21.50
C CYS A 617 -29.99 20.16 -21.23
N GLY A 618 -30.12 19.65 -20.00
CA GLY A 618 -31.32 18.92 -19.59
C GLY A 618 -32.59 19.79 -19.66
N PRO A 619 -33.79 19.18 -19.61
CA PRO A 619 -35.06 19.90 -19.68
C PRO A 619 -35.13 21.04 -18.65
N GLY A 620 -35.53 22.25 -19.09
CA GLY A 620 -35.65 23.43 -18.22
C GLY A 620 -34.33 24.12 -17.86
N LEU A 621 -33.19 23.68 -18.42
CA LEU A 621 -31.90 24.34 -18.27
C LEU A 621 -31.52 25.09 -19.55
N ARG A 622 -30.80 26.19 -19.37
CA ARG A 622 -30.31 27.07 -20.44
C ARG A 622 -28.80 27.20 -20.41
N SER A 623 -28.23 27.49 -21.56
CA SER A 623 -26.82 27.81 -21.76
C SER A 623 -26.71 28.86 -22.85
N GLU A 624 -26.20 30.04 -22.50
CA GLU A 624 -25.97 31.16 -23.42
C GLU A 624 -24.49 31.28 -23.80
N ASP A 625 -23.58 30.83 -22.92
CA ASP A 625 -22.14 30.95 -23.09
C ASP A 625 -21.48 29.68 -23.64
N GLY A 626 -22.27 28.62 -23.91
CA GLY A 626 -21.78 27.33 -24.40
C GLY A 626 -20.92 26.57 -23.39
N GLN A 627 -20.79 27.05 -22.15
CA GLN A 627 -19.90 26.48 -21.15
C GLN A 627 -20.66 25.72 -20.08
N ARG A 628 -21.84 26.23 -19.68
CA ARG A 628 -22.55 25.70 -18.51
C ARG A 628 -24.05 25.74 -18.67
N CYS A 629 -24.70 24.72 -18.13
CA CYS A 629 -26.15 24.72 -18.01
C CYS A 629 -26.56 25.36 -16.67
N TYR A 630 -27.48 26.32 -16.71
CA TYR A 630 -28.08 26.95 -15.54
C TYR A 630 -29.61 26.99 -15.67
N SER A 631 -30.31 27.09 -14.54
CA SER A 631 -31.75 27.38 -14.54
C SER A 631 -31.98 28.88 -14.45
N ASP A 632 -32.83 29.44 -15.31
CA ASP A 632 -33.27 30.84 -15.28
C ASP A 632 -34.52 31.05 -14.41
N CYS A 633 -34.78 30.15 -13.47
CA CYS A 633 -35.99 30.07 -12.63
C CYS A 633 -37.30 29.83 -13.40
N ARG A 634 -37.24 29.57 -14.71
CA ARG A 634 -38.44 29.45 -15.53
C ARG A 634 -38.56 28.02 -16.02
N VAL A 635 -39.55 27.32 -15.50
CA VAL A 635 -39.78 25.91 -15.83
C VAL A 635 -40.93 25.81 -16.82
N TYR A 636 -40.67 25.14 -17.94
CA TYR A 636 -41.67 24.80 -18.94
C TYR A 636 -41.88 23.30 -18.92
N LEU A 637 -43.09 22.85 -18.57
CA LEU A 637 -43.47 21.45 -18.61
C LEU A 637 -43.87 21.03 -20.03
N VAL A 638 -43.83 19.72 -20.28
CA VAL A 638 -44.11 19.11 -21.60
C VAL A 638 -45.56 19.36 -22.05
N ASP A 639 -46.47 19.60 -21.11
CA ASP A 639 -47.88 19.95 -21.35
C ASP A 639 -48.12 21.44 -21.65
N GLY A 640 -47.07 22.25 -21.71
CA GLY A 640 -47.14 23.70 -21.97
C GLY A 640 -47.32 24.56 -20.71
N THR A 641 -47.40 23.95 -19.52
CA THR A 641 -47.51 24.70 -18.25
C THR A 641 -46.20 25.43 -17.94
N PHE A 642 -46.31 26.71 -17.56
CA PHE A 642 -45.18 27.57 -17.23
C PHE A 642 -45.19 27.92 -15.74
N PHE A 643 -44.04 27.74 -15.07
CA PHE A 643 -43.81 28.15 -13.69
C PHE A 643 -42.69 29.18 -13.62
N ASP A 644 -42.97 30.34 -13.02
CA ASP A 644 -41.98 31.35 -12.68
C ASP A 644 -41.57 31.22 -11.21
N LEU A 645 -40.41 30.61 -10.98
CA LEU A 645 -39.84 30.37 -9.66
C LEU A 645 -38.99 31.55 -9.16
N SER A 646 -38.91 32.67 -9.89
CA SER A 646 -38.15 33.85 -9.46
C SER A 646 -38.70 34.52 -8.20
N THR A 647 -39.95 34.20 -7.84
CA THR A 647 -40.61 34.65 -6.62
C THR A 647 -40.18 33.88 -5.36
N LEU A 648 -39.48 32.75 -5.52
CA LEU A 648 -38.95 31.99 -4.40
C LEU A 648 -37.76 32.71 -3.75
N PRO A 649 -37.46 32.41 -2.47
CA PRO A 649 -36.26 32.91 -1.82
C PRO A 649 -35.00 32.63 -2.65
N ALA A 650 -34.08 33.58 -2.70
CA ALA A 650 -32.87 33.50 -3.53
C ALA A 650 -32.02 32.25 -3.25
N TYR A 651 -32.07 31.72 -2.03
CA TYR A 651 -31.50 30.44 -1.63
C TYR A 651 -32.22 29.91 -0.39
N THR A 652 -32.15 28.59 -0.22
CA THR A 652 -32.48 27.88 1.02
C THR A 652 -31.19 27.53 1.73
N GLU A 653 -31.04 27.97 2.97
CA GLU A 653 -29.91 27.59 3.81
C GLU A 653 -30.13 26.17 4.35
N VAL A 654 -29.20 25.26 4.03
CA VAL A 654 -29.17 23.90 4.55
C VAL A 654 -27.95 23.73 5.44
N LYS A 655 -28.19 23.39 6.70
CA LYS A 655 -27.12 23.08 7.65
C LYS A 655 -26.90 21.57 7.65
N GLY A 656 -25.66 21.18 7.41
CA GLY A 656 -25.21 19.81 7.62
C GLY A 656 -25.17 19.46 9.11
N SER A 657 -24.90 18.18 9.37
CA SER A 657 -24.70 17.67 10.73
C SER A 657 -23.60 18.44 11.46
N PRO A 658 -23.70 18.60 12.80
CA PRO A 658 -22.59 19.12 13.58
C PRO A 658 -21.38 18.19 13.46
N LEU A 659 -20.24 18.80 13.15
CA LEU A 659 -18.92 18.20 13.03
C LEU A 659 -18.01 18.85 14.07
N PHE A 660 -16.91 18.19 14.41
CA PHE A 660 -15.96 18.70 15.40
C PHE A 660 -14.57 18.77 14.76
N THR A 661 -13.90 19.90 14.99
CA THR A 661 -12.46 20.01 14.66
C THR A 661 -11.66 19.09 15.57
N ALA A 662 -10.40 18.81 15.22
CA ALA A 662 -9.50 18.03 16.08
C ALA A 662 -9.27 18.65 17.47
N SER A 663 -9.57 19.94 17.65
CA SER A 663 -9.53 20.67 18.93
C SER A 663 -10.88 20.68 19.68
N GLY A 664 -11.88 19.92 19.24
CA GLY A 664 -13.20 19.83 19.88
C GLY A 664 -14.14 21.01 19.57
N THR A 665 -13.74 21.95 18.71
CA THR A 665 -14.63 23.05 18.30
C THR A 665 -15.68 22.53 17.34
N GLN A 666 -16.95 22.65 17.72
CA GLN A 666 -18.08 22.29 16.89
C GLN A 666 -18.20 23.26 15.71
N TYR A 667 -18.35 22.72 14.51
CA TYR A 667 -18.67 23.44 13.29
C TYR A 667 -19.74 22.68 12.50
N PHE A 668 -20.33 23.30 11.50
CA PHE A 668 -21.25 22.65 10.57
C PHE A 668 -21.03 23.25 9.19
N HIS A 669 -21.23 22.44 8.15
CA HIS A 669 -21.24 22.97 6.79
C HIS A 669 -22.59 23.63 6.54
N VAL A 670 -22.56 24.87 6.05
CA VAL A 670 -23.76 25.59 5.64
C VAL A 670 -23.73 25.71 4.12
N PHE A 671 -24.82 25.27 3.49
CA PHE A 671 -25.00 25.34 2.04
C PHE A 671 -26.16 26.26 1.72
N ASN A 672 -25.91 27.28 0.91
CA ASN A 672 -26.96 28.10 0.33
C ASN A 672 -27.36 27.49 -1.00
N ILE A 673 -28.46 26.74 -1.01
CA ILE A 673 -28.94 26.02 -2.19
C ILE A 673 -29.99 26.86 -2.89
N SER A 674 -29.78 27.19 -4.16
CA SER A 674 -30.78 27.87 -4.98
C SER A 674 -31.26 26.96 -6.10
N LEU A 675 -32.55 27.03 -6.42
CA LEU A 675 -33.11 26.45 -7.63
C LEU A 675 -32.77 27.29 -8.88
N CYS A 676 -32.40 28.55 -8.66
CA CYS A 676 -32.12 29.52 -9.68
C CYS A 676 -30.62 29.70 -9.86
N GLY A 677 -30.13 29.51 -11.08
CA GLY A 677 -28.75 29.85 -11.45
C GLY A 677 -28.62 31.35 -11.70
N GLN A 678 -27.51 31.96 -11.26
CA GLN A 678 -27.29 33.40 -11.41
C GLN A 678 -26.71 33.73 -12.81
N ASN A 679 -27.51 33.53 -13.86
CA ASN A 679 -27.17 33.82 -15.26
C ASN A 679 -25.77 33.33 -15.67
N GLY A 680 -25.44 32.07 -15.40
CA GLY A 680 -24.14 31.47 -15.76
C GLY A 680 -22.92 31.94 -14.95
N LYS A 681 -23.06 32.82 -13.95
CA LYS A 681 -21.94 33.24 -13.08
C LYS A 681 -21.67 32.24 -11.94
N PRO A 682 -20.40 31.95 -11.60
CA PRO A 682 -20.06 31.09 -10.47
C PRO A 682 -20.30 31.83 -9.14
N THR A 683 -21.10 31.26 -8.26
CA THR A 683 -21.55 31.92 -7.02
C THR A 683 -21.23 31.12 -5.76
N SER A 684 -20.86 29.83 -5.89
CA SER A 684 -20.45 29.01 -4.75
C SER A 684 -18.99 29.31 -4.39
N VAL A 685 -18.79 30.28 -3.49
CA VAL A 685 -17.50 30.51 -2.83
C VAL A 685 -17.58 29.95 -1.42
N CYS A 686 -16.87 28.85 -1.17
CA CYS A 686 -16.72 28.32 0.18
C CYS A 686 -15.87 29.28 1.01
N ARG A 687 -16.49 29.95 1.98
CA ARG A 687 -15.79 30.79 2.96
C ARG A 687 -15.66 30.02 4.27
N ASN A 688 -14.43 29.90 4.75
CA ASN A 688 -14.17 29.39 6.09
C ASN A 688 -14.39 30.52 7.09
N ASN A 689 -15.34 30.33 8.01
CA ASN A 689 -15.69 31.33 9.04
C ASN A 689 -15.39 30.82 10.46
N VAL A 690 -14.39 29.96 10.62
CA VAL A 690 -13.93 29.50 11.95
C VAL A 690 -13.12 30.62 12.61
N THR A 691 -13.73 31.31 13.58
CA THR A 691 -13.02 32.24 14.47
C THR A 691 -12.26 31.45 15.53
N TYR A 692 -10.93 31.39 15.43
CA TYR A 692 -10.08 30.88 16.50
C TYR A 692 -10.11 31.86 17.68
N HIS A 693 -10.68 31.47 18.81
CA HIS A 693 -10.43 32.16 20.07
C HIS A 693 -9.00 31.85 20.51
N VAL A 694 -8.07 32.76 20.22
CA VAL A 694 -6.76 32.80 20.87
C VAL A 694 -7.02 33.16 22.33
N CYS A 695 -6.93 32.18 23.23
CA CYS A 695 -6.78 32.45 24.65
C CYS A 695 -5.47 33.20 24.87
N ILE A 696 -5.55 34.52 24.91
CA ILE A 696 -4.47 35.37 25.43
C ILE A 696 -4.34 35.01 26.92
N ARG A 697 -3.30 34.25 27.26
CA ARG A 697 -2.84 34.13 28.64
C ARG A 697 -2.37 35.52 29.08
N HIS A 698 -3.16 36.17 29.93
CA HIS A 698 -2.60 37.23 30.76
C HIS A 698 -1.59 36.61 31.71
N ILE A 699 -0.35 37.07 31.58
CA ILE A 699 0.71 36.87 32.56
C ILE A 699 0.33 37.69 33.79
N ALA A 700 0.24 37.01 34.93
CA ALA A 700 0.50 37.58 36.25
C ALA A 700 1.55 36.70 36.92
#